data_AF-A0A293MGV5-F1
#
_entry.id   AF-A0A293MGV5-F1
#
_cell.length_a   1.000
_cell.length_b   1.000
_cell.length_c   1.000
_cell.angle_alpha   90.00
_cell.angle_beta   90.00
_cell.angle_gamma   90.00
#
_symmetry.space_group_name_H-M   'P 1'
#
loop_
_entity.id
_entity.type
_entity.pdbx_description
1 polymer ?
#
loop_
_entity_poly.entity_id
_entity_poly.type
_entity_poly.pdbx_seq_one_letter_code
_entity_poly.pdbx_strand_id
1 'polypeptide(L)'
;MPIRSFDPPLPEKKMLAIRSLGYGTGDKVFLRYANPFWKPGEIFHVFWLDGLNHCGNKVDEDDMSSWVTHSQLNTSWFRYIGRFNSIRHHSDVLCAWITGEGAKFMETLSDEDVLNGCHNVLCQVLKNPELAKPWHVDRSTWNADPFSRGSYSYISVACDANGSLPNDLAEPIYESVIHFGTEVTYPAVLFAGEATHQQFYSTVHGAYESGIREADRLADFYAKACSSHEPAYGVVTELEDMFPCKDLAPSNSDNPRVVIVGAGAAGLSAAYKLALKGHTNFVILEAQNTAGGRIHSYHYEDKVLELGAQWVHGEEGNLLYGFAMSNGLLADSRRQSSPEGRGHFCTDQGTRLSKEVVEEVVAVLDKIKEELCGRRARRANTKTTEPLGLDELPTSVGEYMRSRFHQYLVQHGELEDIAKIKWAIYDWYWRFEVIDNSCYSLDELSCKSYEEFEDCPGVRNINFKNGFSSVVKTLLSGIPEANIRYGKPVRRVHWDRVQASTRHTKTPRLSISNSEETIREKVPYVECDDGEIILCRHVLLTVSAGYLKRHVDDLFHPCLPQKKRQALKGIGFGTINKIYLIFAQPFWGPADEGFQLIWLEDKLDPKDWWLRGISGFDPVYGNPNALVAWIGGTASEYMETLSDRLVSDACVRALRMFLSRDIPEPKAVVRSFWNSNPYVLGSYSNRQLPYEASETLLETFYEPLVLDRAAKVEWPLVLFAGEATDKDFYSTVHGAMRSGFREADRLINFLRQISFSN
;
A
#
# COMPACT_ATOMS: atom_id res chain seq x y z
N MET A 1 33.14 -21.02 -2.46
CA MET A 1 33.27 -21.54 -3.84
C MET A 1 31.89 -21.49 -4.48
N PRO A 2 31.72 -21.10 -5.76
CA PRO A 2 30.44 -21.30 -6.44
C PRO A 2 30.11 -22.80 -6.42
N ILE A 3 28.85 -23.16 -6.20
CA ILE A 3 28.39 -24.56 -6.23
C ILE A 3 28.72 -25.11 -7.62
N ARG A 4 29.64 -26.08 -7.72
CA ARG A 4 30.18 -26.56 -9.00
C ARG A 4 29.48 -27.83 -9.53
N SER A 5 28.61 -28.46 -8.74
CA SER A 5 27.88 -29.68 -9.13
C SER A 5 26.75 -29.99 -8.15
N PHE A 6 25.72 -30.70 -8.63
CA PHE A 6 24.76 -31.41 -7.77
C PHE A 6 25.32 -32.79 -7.44
N ASP A 7 25.21 -33.21 -6.18
CA ASP A 7 25.53 -34.56 -5.71
C ASP A 7 24.33 -35.11 -4.91
N PRO A 8 23.61 -36.13 -5.43
CA PRO A 8 23.82 -36.80 -6.72
C PRO A 8 23.53 -35.91 -7.94
N PRO A 9 23.97 -36.30 -9.15
CA PRO A 9 23.64 -35.58 -10.38
C PRO A 9 22.13 -35.40 -10.58
N LEU A 10 21.73 -34.27 -11.20
CA LEU A 10 20.33 -34.00 -11.52
C LEU A 10 19.75 -35.07 -12.46
N PRO A 11 18.41 -35.30 -12.42
CA PRO A 11 17.73 -36.18 -13.36
C PRO A 11 18.05 -35.84 -14.82
N GLU A 12 18.14 -36.86 -15.68
CA GLU A 12 18.57 -36.71 -17.08
C GLU A 12 17.74 -35.67 -17.84
N LYS A 13 16.41 -35.69 -17.66
CA LYS A 13 15.49 -34.72 -18.26
C LYS A 13 15.84 -33.27 -17.89
N LYS A 14 16.24 -33.05 -16.64
CA LYS A 14 16.62 -31.74 -16.10
C LYS A 14 18.00 -31.31 -16.60
N MET A 15 18.95 -32.23 -16.65
CA MET A 15 20.27 -32.01 -17.27
C MET A 15 20.14 -31.68 -18.76
N LEU A 16 19.21 -32.33 -19.47
CA LEU A 16 18.93 -32.05 -20.87
C LEU A 16 18.36 -30.63 -21.04
N ALA A 17 17.41 -30.22 -20.20
CA ALA A 17 16.88 -28.86 -20.21
C ALA A 17 17.97 -27.81 -19.94
N ILE A 18 18.83 -28.03 -18.93
CA ILE A 18 19.96 -27.12 -18.63
C ILE A 18 20.93 -26.99 -19.81
N ARG A 19 21.23 -28.11 -20.50
CA ARG A 19 22.14 -28.11 -21.65
C ARG A 19 21.54 -27.49 -22.91
N SER A 20 20.21 -27.49 -23.00
CA SER A 20 19.50 -27.07 -24.21
C SER A 20 19.00 -25.64 -24.13
N LEU A 21 18.64 -25.15 -22.95
CA LEU A 21 18.26 -23.76 -22.75
C LEU A 21 19.44 -22.85 -23.10
N GLY A 22 19.19 -21.89 -23.99
CA GLY A 22 20.17 -20.90 -24.38
C GLY A 22 20.23 -19.76 -23.38
N TYR A 23 21.37 -19.09 -23.32
CA TYR A 23 21.46 -17.76 -22.74
C TYR A 23 22.32 -16.85 -23.62
N GLY A 24 21.99 -15.56 -23.61
CA GLY A 24 22.67 -14.53 -24.39
C GLY A 24 23.32 -13.48 -23.48
N THR A 25 24.21 -12.70 -24.08
CA THR A 25 24.84 -11.54 -23.45
C THR A 25 24.29 -10.28 -24.09
N GLY A 26 23.77 -9.39 -23.25
CA GLY A 26 23.31 -8.06 -23.60
C GLY A 26 23.77 -7.10 -22.53
N ASP A 27 24.64 -6.17 -22.92
CA ASP A 27 25.26 -5.18 -22.04
C ASP A 27 24.80 -3.76 -22.36
N LYS A 28 24.96 -2.89 -21.37
CA LYS A 28 24.72 -1.47 -21.48
C LYS A 28 26.04 -0.72 -21.33
N VAL A 29 26.26 0.25 -22.21
CA VAL A 29 27.40 1.17 -22.14
C VAL A 29 26.85 2.59 -21.94
N PHE A 30 27.21 3.23 -20.85
CA PHE A 30 26.80 4.58 -20.48
C PHE A 30 27.94 5.55 -20.79
N LEU A 31 27.69 6.50 -21.68
CA LEU A 31 28.64 7.51 -22.14
C LEU A 31 28.26 8.87 -21.55
N ARG A 32 29.18 9.52 -20.84
CA ARG A 32 28.96 10.84 -20.25
C ARG A 32 29.58 11.94 -21.11
N TYR A 33 28.84 13.02 -21.33
CA TYR A 33 29.27 14.17 -22.12
C TYR A 33 29.28 15.43 -21.28
N ALA A 34 30.26 16.31 -21.51
CA ALA A 34 30.29 17.60 -20.82
C ALA A 34 29.20 18.55 -21.38
N ASN A 35 28.98 18.47 -22.69
CA ASN A 35 28.00 19.27 -23.41
C ASN A 35 27.14 18.31 -24.26
N PRO A 36 25.91 18.00 -23.83
CA PRO A 36 25.00 17.11 -24.56
C PRO A 36 24.57 17.76 -25.88
N PHE A 37 24.61 16.99 -26.96
CA PHE A 37 24.21 17.46 -28.31
C PHE A 37 22.79 17.00 -28.72
N TRP A 38 22.11 16.28 -27.83
CA TRP A 38 20.79 15.68 -28.05
C TRP A 38 19.74 16.30 -27.12
N LYS A 39 18.46 16.06 -27.42
CA LYS A 39 17.34 16.46 -26.56
C LYS A 39 16.95 15.34 -25.59
N PRO A 40 16.40 15.65 -24.40
CA PRO A 40 15.87 14.64 -23.50
C PRO A 40 14.82 13.76 -24.18
N GLY A 41 14.97 12.43 -24.07
CA GLY A 41 14.08 11.45 -24.70
C GLY A 41 14.44 11.08 -26.14
N GLU A 42 15.45 11.70 -26.75
CA GLU A 42 15.95 11.34 -28.07
C GLU A 42 16.63 9.96 -28.08
N ILE A 43 16.43 9.21 -29.17
CA ILE A 43 16.96 7.87 -29.42
C ILE A 43 17.62 7.84 -30.79
N PHE A 44 18.86 7.36 -30.85
CA PHE A 44 19.61 7.15 -32.09
C PHE A 44 19.64 5.67 -32.43
N HIS A 45 18.84 5.26 -33.40
CA HIS A 45 18.86 3.90 -33.92
C HIS A 45 20.04 3.70 -34.87
N VAL A 46 20.74 2.58 -34.73
CA VAL A 46 21.89 2.23 -35.58
C VAL A 46 21.45 1.16 -36.58
N PHE A 47 21.53 1.49 -37.87
CA PHE A 47 21.23 0.56 -38.96
C PHE A 47 22.47 0.36 -39.83
N TRP A 48 22.92 -0.88 -39.96
CA TRP A 48 24.03 -1.26 -40.82
C TRP A 48 23.47 -1.76 -42.16
N LEU A 49 23.72 -1.01 -43.24
CA LEU A 49 23.05 -1.18 -44.55
C LEU A 49 23.64 -2.28 -45.45
N ASP A 50 24.75 -2.88 -45.05
CA ASP A 50 25.48 -3.95 -45.76
C ASP A 50 24.91 -5.36 -45.53
N GLY A 51 23.70 -5.49 -44.97
CA GLY A 51 22.91 -6.74 -44.95
C GLY A 51 23.46 -7.84 -44.03
N LEU A 52 22.84 -9.03 -44.09
CA LEU A 52 22.91 -10.18 -43.16
C LEU A 52 24.31 -10.75 -42.81
N ASN A 53 25.42 -10.15 -43.25
CA ASN A 53 26.81 -10.52 -42.93
C ASN A 53 27.25 -10.11 -41.51
N HIS A 54 26.33 -10.05 -40.53
CA HIS A 54 26.54 -9.42 -39.23
C HIS A 54 27.66 -10.01 -38.36
N CYS A 55 28.28 -11.10 -38.80
CA CYS A 55 29.22 -11.89 -38.01
C CYS A 55 30.41 -12.45 -38.82
N GLY A 56 30.56 -12.07 -40.11
CA GLY A 56 31.57 -12.70 -40.98
C GLY A 56 31.18 -14.09 -41.51
N ASN A 57 29.92 -14.51 -41.38
CA ASN A 57 29.42 -15.72 -42.01
C ASN A 57 29.27 -15.48 -43.51
N LYS A 58 29.98 -16.26 -44.33
CA LYS A 58 29.73 -16.31 -45.78
C LYS A 58 28.38 -16.99 -45.98
N VAL A 59 27.54 -16.39 -46.82
CA VAL A 59 26.18 -16.86 -47.17
C VAL A 59 26.18 -18.23 -47.90
N ASP A 60 27.35 -18.74 -48.29
CA ASP A 60 27.47 -19.92 -49.16
C ASP A 60 27.68 -21.26 -48.43
N GLU A 61 27.74 -21.30 -47.10
CA GLU A 61 27.80 -22.55 -46.34
C GLU A 61 26.68 -22.54 -45.29
N ASP A 62 25.79 -23.55 -45.34
CA ASP A 62 24.67 -23.80 -44.40
C ASP A 62 25.12 -24.05 -42.94
N ASP A 63 26.38 -23.77 -42.62
CA ASP A 63 26.98 -23.92 -41.30
C ASP A 63 27.17 -22.56 -40.62
N MET A 64 26.09 -22.07 -40.00
CA MET A 64 26.12 -20.91 -39.10
C MET A 64 26.88 -21.17 -37.77
N SER A 65 27.51 -22.35 -37.57
CA SER A 65 28.21 -22.70 -36.33
C SER A 65 29.68 -22.26 -36.28
N SER A 66 30.24 -21.75 -37.38
CA SER A 66 31.59 -21.18 -37.37
C SER A 66 31.58 -19.80 -36.69
N TRP A 67 31.97 -19.77 -35.41
CA TRP A 67 32.03 -18.58 -34.58
C TRP A 67 32.88 -17.48 -35.21
N VAL A 68 32.43 -16.22 -35.06
CA VAL A 68 33.20 -15.02 -35.40
C VAL A 68 34.58 -15.10 -34.75
N THR A 69 35.65 -15.00 -35.54
CA THR A 69 37.00 -15.05 -34.97
C THR A 69 37.29 -13.78 -34.17
N HIS A 70 38.13 -13.90 -33.14
CA HIS A 70 38.62 -12.75 -32.35
C HIS A 70 39.21 -11.63 -33.24
N SER A 71 39.86 -12.02 -34.34
CA SER A 71 40.42 -11.11 -35.35
C SER A 71 39.33 -10.29 -36.08
N GLN A 72 38.18 -10.90 -36.39
CA GLN A 72 37.04 -10.22 -36.99
C GLN A 72 36.35 -9.28 -35.99
N LEU A 73 36.18 -9.67 -34.72
CA LEU A 73 35.55 -8.82 -33.70
C LEU A 73 36.38 -7.59 -33.35
N ASN A 74 37.72 -7.67 -33.42
CA ASN A 74 38.61 -6.54 -33.15
C ASN A 74 38.29 -5.31 -34.02
N THR A 75 37.77 -5.51 -35.23
CA THR A 75 37.41 -4.42 -36.15
C THR A 75 35.91 -4.21 -36.31
N SER A 76 35.06 -4.98 -35.62
CA SER A 76 33.62 -5.02 -35.91
C SER A 76 32.69 -5.21 -34.70
N TRP A 77 33.20 -5.33 -33.47
CA TRP A 77 32.37 -5.54 -32.27
C TRP A 77 31.26 -4.47 -32.08
N PHE A 78 31.56 -3.22 -32.44
CA PHE A 78 30.62 -2.09 -32.32
C PHE A 78 29.39 -2.23 -33.24
N ARG A 79 29.44 -3.15 -34.21
CA ARG A 79 28.31 -3.44 -35.10
C ARG A 79 27.14 -4.12 -34.37
N TYR A 80 27.40 -4.68 -33.19
CA TYR A 80 26.38 -5.23 -32.30
C TYR A 80 25.66 -4.18 -31.47
N ILE A 81 26.00 -2.88 -31.63
CA ILE A 81 25.26 -1.78 -31.02
C ILE A 81 24.01 -1.51 -31.85
N GLY A 82 22.83 -1.66 -31.23
CA GLY A 82 21.54 -1.46 -31.92
C GLY A 82 20.99 -0.04 -31.80
N ARG A 83 21.30 0.66 -30.70
CA ARG A 83 20.79 2.01 -30.42
C ARG A 83 21.56 2.72 -29.31
N PHE A 84 21.45 4.04 -29.29
CA PHE A 84 21.81 4.92 -28.18
C PHE A 84 20.57 5.66 -27.66
N ASN A 85 20.31 5.59 -26.36
CA ASN A 85 19.17 6.23 -25.73
C ASN A 85 19.64 7.33 -24.79
N SER A 86 19.02 8.50 -24.85
CA SER A 86 19.16 9.50 -23.79
C SER A 86 18.47 9.04 -22.50
N ILE A 87 19.10 9.33 -21.35
CA ILE A 87 18.57 8.94 -20.04
C ILE A 87 17.76 10.08 -19.44
N ARG A 88 16.46 9.85 -19.15
CA ARG A 88 15.50 10.90 -18.76
C ARG A 88 15.91 11.73 -17.53
N HIS A 89 16.58 11.11 -16.56
CA HIS A 89 17.00 11.77 -15.31
C HIS A 89 18.49 12.13 -15.28
N HIS A 90 19.23 11.87 -16.38
CA HIS A 90 20.63 12.20 -16.56
C HIS A 90 20.85 12.78 -17.96
N SER A 91 20.62 14.09 -18.08
CA SER A 91 20.63 14.81 -19.36
C SER A 91 21.97 14.76 -20.10
N ASP A 92 23.04 14.39 -19.40
CA ASP A 92 24.42 14.29 -19.88
C ASP A 92 24.88 12.88 -20.24
N VAL A 93 23.97 11.89 -20.18
CA VAL A 93 24.30 10.48 -20.41
C VAL A 93 23.53 9.87 -21.58
N LEU A 94 24.25 9.20 -22.47
CA LEU A 94 23.71 8.27 -23.47
C LEU A 94 23.97 6.82 -23.05
N CYS A 95 22.96 5.96 -23.18
CA CYS A 95 23.09 4.52 -22.98
C CYS A 95 23.03 3.79 -24.32
N ALA A 96 24.12 3.14 -24.70
CA ALA A 96 24.16 2.20 -25.81
C ALA A 96 23.76 0.79 -25.34
N TRP A 97 23.03 0.07 -26.17
CA TRP A 97 22.77 -1.36 -25.99
C TRP A 97 23.63 -2.17 -26.96
N ILE A 98 24.43 -3.09 -26.44
CA ILE A 98 25.27 -4.01 -27.22
C ILE A 98 24.93 -5.46 -26.86
N THR A 99 24.90 -6.35 -27.84
CA THR A 99 24.44 -7.74 -27.64
C THR A 99 25.35 -8.77 -28.31
N GLY A 100 25.14 -10.05 -28.02
CA GLY A 100 25.81 -11.17 -28.69
C GLY A 100 27.33 -11.22 -28.46
N GLU A 101 28.07 -11.70 -29.46
CA GLU A 101 29.54 -11.82 -29.39
C GLU A 101 30.25 -10.47 -29.30
N GLY A 102 29.64 -9.40 -29.86
CA GLY A 102 30.16 -8.05 -29.70
C GLY A 102 30.14 -7.57 -28.26
N ALA A 103 29.11 -7.93 -27.48
CA ALA A 103 29.06 -7.61 -26.06
C ALA A 103 30.16 -8.35 -25.27
N LYS A 104 30.30 -9.67 -25.47
CA LYS A 104 31.35 -10.48 -24.83
C LYS A 104 32.75 -9.97 -25.13
N PHE A 105 33.02 -9.61 -26.39
CA PHE A 105 34.30 -9.05 -26.78
C PHE A 105 34.51 -7.66 -26.18
N MET A 106 33.47 -6.81 -26.19
CA MET A 106 33.50 -5.49 -25.59
C MET A 106 33.92 -5.54 -24.12
N GLU A 107 33.46 -6.52 -23.33
CA GLU A 107 33.87 -6.69 -21.92
C GLU A 107 35.40 -6.86 -21.74
N THR A 108 36.11 -7.37 -22.76
CA THR A 108 37.58 -7.57 -22.71
C THR A 108 38.38 -6.32 -23.06
N LEU A 109 37.75 -5.32 -23.68
CA LEU A 109 38.40 -4.10 -24.13
C LEU A 109 38.68 -3.15 -22.98
N SER A 110 39.61 -2.20 -23.19
CA SER A 110 39.79 -1.08 -22.26
C SER A 110 38.62 -0.11 -22.35
N ASP A 111 38.38 0.67 -21.30
CA ASP A 111 37.33 1.70 -21.30
C ASP A 111 37.57 2.73 -22.43
N GLU A 112 38.82 3.05 -22.74
CA GLU A 112 39.19 3.95 -23.85
C GLU A 112 38.78 3.39 -25.22
N ASP A 113 38.99 2.10 -25.45
CA ASP A 113 38.60 1.45 -26.71
C ASP A 113 37.08 1.38 -26.88
N VAL A 114 36.34 1.10 -25.79
CA VAL A 114 34.87 1.10 -25.79
C VAL A 114 34.33 2.50 -26.06
N LEU A 115 34.91 3.50 -25.39
CA LEU A 115 34.54 4.91 -25.54
C LEU A 115 34.78 5.37 -26.98
N ASN A 116 35.97 5.13 -27.54
CA ASN A 116 36.31 5.48 -28.91
C ASN A 116 35.44 4.74 -29.93
N GLY A 117 35.18 3.45 -29.72
CA GLY A 117 34.30 2.64 -30.58
C GLY A 117 32.88 3.20 -30.63
N CYS A 118 32.28 3.45 -29.47
CA CYS A 118 30.92 4.02 -29.41
C CYS A 118 30.85 5.44 -30.01
N HIS A 119 31.86 6.26 -29.75
CA HIS A 119 31.96 7.61 -30.31
C HIS A 119 32.03 7.59 -31.83
N ASN A 120 32.86 6.71 -32.41
CA ASN A 120 32.98 6.57 -33.86
C ASN A 120 31.66 6.15 -34.51
N VAL A 121 30.89 5.25 -33.88
CA VAL A 121 29.55 4.89 -34.36
C VAL A 121 28.63 6.10 -34.36
N LEU A 122 28.59 6.89 -33.28
CA LEU A 122 27.76 8.10 -33.21
C LEU A 122 28.14 9.13 -34.28
N CYS A 123 29.44 9.37 -34.51
CA CYS A 123 29.91 10.27 -35.57
C CYS A 123 29.43 9.81 -36.96
N GLN A 124 29.46 8.50 -37.23
CA GLN A 124 28.98 7.94 -38.49
C GLN A 124 27.47 8.06 -38.64
N VAL A 125 26.70 7.67 -37.62
CA VAL A 125 25.23 7.69 -37.63
C VAL A 125 24.70 9.12 -37.79
N LEU A 126 25.31 10.08 -37.10
CA LEU A 126 24.92 11.49 -37.15
C LEU A 126 25.54 12.25 -38.32
N LYS A 127 26.44 11.61 -39.08
CA LYS A 127 27.26 12.23 -40.13
C LYS A 127 27.98 13.49 -39.65
N ASN A 128 28.46 13.46 -38.41
CA ASN A 128 29.14 14.57 -37.76
C ASN A 128 30.51 14.11 -37.23
N PRO A 129 31.62 14.36 -37.96
CA PRO A 129 32.96 13.97 -37.52
C PRO A 129 33.52 14.85 -36.41
N GLU A 130 32.95 16.03 -36.16
CA GLU A 130 33.37 16.99 -35.12
C GLU A 130 32.56 16.83 -33.83
N LEU A 131 31.82 15.73 -33.68
CA LEU A 131 31.05 15.45 -32.47
C LEU A 131 31.98 15.50 -31.24
N ALA A 132 31.53 16.12 -30.16
CA ALA A 132 32.29 16.11 -28.91
C ALA A 132 32.50 14.65 -28.45
N LYS A 133 33.69 14.32 -27.95
CA LYS A 133 33.94 13.01 -27.36
C LYS A 133 33.27 12.91 -25.98
N PRO A 134 32.69 11.75 -25.62
CA PRO A 134 32.36 11.49 -24.22
C PRO A 134 33.63 11.52 -23.38
N TRP A 135 33.53 12.00 -22.14
CA TRP A 135 34.67 12.10 -21.23
C TRP A 135 34.76 10.91 -20.26
N HIS A 136 33.69 10.11 -20.14
CA HIS A 136 33.64 8.93 -19.28
C HIS A 136 32.74 7.85 -19.85
N VAL A 137 33.05 6.59 -19.52
CA VAL A 137 32.24 5.42 -19.85
C VAL A 137 32.06 4.52 -18.63
N ASP A 138 30.83 4.08 -18.40
CA ASP A 138 30.51 2.96 -17.50
C ASP A 138 29.88 1.84 -18.33
N ARG A 139 30.10 0.56 -17.99
CA ARG A 139 29.52 -0.57 -18.73
C ARG A 139 29.17 -1.73 -17.82
N SER A 140 28.15 -2.49 -18.20
CA SER A 140 27.93 -3.82 -17.62
C SER A 140 28.87 -4.84 -18.24
N THR A 141 29.17 -5.90 -17.47
CA THR A 141 29.99 -7.03 -17.90
C THR A 141 29.36 -8.34 -17.44
N TRP A 142 28.13 -8.59 -17.87
CA TRP A 142 27.33 -9.74 -17.39
C TRP A 142 27.95 -11.09 -17.73
N ASN A 143 28.69 -11.21 -18.84
CA ASN A 143 29.34 -12.44 -19.25
C ASN A 143 30.63 -12.72 -18.47
N ALA A 144 31.42 -11.70 -18.15
CA ALA A 144 32.60 -11.82 -17.29
C ALA A 144 32.24 -12.09 -15.82
N ASP A 145 31.01 -11.75 -15.39
CA ASP A 145 30.55 -12.03 -14.03
C ASP A 145 30.48 -13.55 -13.77
N PRO A 146 31.22 -14.07 -12.77
CA PRO A 146 31.35 -15.50 -12.56
C PRO A 146 30.06 -16.18 -12.08
N PHE A 147 29.06 -15.42 -11.63
CA PHE A 147 27.78 -15.92 -11.12
C PHE A 147 26.65 -15.84 -12.15
N SER A 148 26.70 -14.85 -13.06
CA SER A 148 25.66 -14.57 -14.06
C SER A 148 26.01 -15.18 -15.42
N ARG A 149 27.27 -15.04 -15.86
CA ARG A 149 27.82 -15.55 -17.14
C ARG A 149 27.08 -15.13 -18.40
N GLY A 150 26.10 -14.23 -18.30
CA GLY A 150 25.18 -13.81 -19.35
C GLY A 150 24.03 -13.00 -18.73
N SER A 151 23.04 -12.60 -19.54
CA SER A 151 21.96 -11.71 -19.05
C SER A 151 20.53 -12.11 -19.40
N TYR A 152 20.29 -12.93 -20.43
CA TYR A 152 18.93 -13.32 -20.81
C TYR A 152 18.88 -14.78 -21.27
N SER A 153 18.01 -15.62 -20.71
CA SER A 153 17.74 -16.95 -21.30
C SER A 153 16.89 -16.85 -22.57
N TYR A 154 16.92 -17.92 -23.38
CA TYR A 154 16.02 -18.11 -24.50
C TYR A 154 15.83 -19.59 -24.81
N ILE A 155 14.71 -19.94 -25.44
CA ILE A 155 14.48 -21.28 -25.98
C ILE A 155 15.34 -21.44 -27.24
N SER A 156 16.33 -22.32 -27.20
CA SER A 156 17.26 -22.53 -28.32
C SER A 156 16.74 -23.59 -29.29
N VAL A 157 17.35 -23.68 -30.48
CA VAL A 157 17.06 -24.78 -31.43
C VAL A 157 17.34 -26.17 -30.86
N ALA A 158 18.21 -26.28 -29.85
CA ALA A 158 18.44 -27.54 -29.16
C ALA A 158 17.22 -27.96 -28.34
N CYS A 159 16.46 -27.00 -27.78
CA CYS A 159 15.19 -27.27 -27.10
C CYS A 159 14.16 -27.85 -28.07
N ASP A 160 14.04 -27.29 -29.27
CA ASP A 160 13.12 -27.80 -30.30
C ASP A 160 13.51 -29.22 -30.75
N ALA A 161 14.81 -29.47 -30.93
CA ALA A 161 15.32 -30.75 -31.41
C ALA A 161 15.09 -31.92 -30.43
N ASN A 162 15.06 -31.64 -29.12
CA ASN A 162 14.91 -32.68 -28.08
C ASN A 162 13.63 -32.54 -27.23
N GLY A 163 12.79 -31.54 -27.52
CA GLY A 163 11.52 -31.29 -26.84
C GLY A 163 11.66 -30.75 -25.41
N SER A 164 12.84 -30.28 -25.00
CA SER A 164 13.03 -29.72 -23.66
C SER A 164 12.43 -28.31 -23.53
N LEU A 165 11.82 -28.02 -22.39
CA LEU A 165 11.14 -26.77 -22.10
C LEU A 165 11.63 -26.15 -20.78
N PRO A 166 11.44 -24.83 -20.56
CA PRO A 166 11.64 -24.19 -19.26
C PRO A 166 10.94 -24.92 -18.09
N ASN A 167 9.78 -25.54 -18.35
CA ASN A 167 9.06 -26.32 -17.34
C ASN A 167 9.83 -27.57 -16.89
N ASP A 168 10.61 -28.20 -17.77
CA ASP A 168 11.41 -29.37 -17.38
C ASP A 168 12.53 -28.96 -16.41
N LEU A 169 13.01 -27.71 -16.51
CA LEU A 169 13.89 -27.11 -15.51
C LEU A 169 13.14 -26.68 -14.25
N ALA A 170 11.87 -26.29 -14.36
CA ALA A 170 11.03 -25.89 -13.23
C ALA A 170 10.52 -27.04 -12.37
N GLU A 171 10.57 -28.28 -12.85
CA GLU A 171 10.10 -29.44 -12.08
C GLU A 171 10.92 -29.61 -10.78
N PRO A 172 10.25 -29.73 -9.60
CA PRO A 172 10.94 -29.98 -8.35
C PRO A 172 11.60 -31.35 -8.34
N ILE A 173 12.72 -31.46 -7.63
CA ILE A 173 13.33 -32.75 -7.30
C ILE A 173 12.73 -33.19 -5.98
N TYR A 174 12.04 -34.32 -6.03
CA TYR A 174 11.48 -34.94 -4.84
C TYR A 174 12.42 -36.01 -4.30
N GLU A 175 12.44 -36.15 -2.98
CA GLU A 175 13.12 -37.23 -2.29
C GLU A 175 12.10 -38.01 -1.48
N SER A 176 12.15 -39.35 -1.58
CA SER A 176 11.35 -40.25 -0.76
C SER A 176 12.22 -40.78 0.39
N VAL A 177 11.74 -40.64 1.61
CA VAL A 177 12.37 -41.22 2.79
C VAL A 177 11.39 -42.19 3.44
N ILE A 178 11.83 -43.41 3.72
CA ILE A 178 11.06 -44.40 4.49
C ILE A 178 11.31 -44.11 5.96
N HIS A 179 10.27 -43.66 6.65
CA HIS A 179 10.33 -43.30 8.05
C HIS A 179 9.28 -44.09 8.84
N PHE A 180 9.73 -44.90 9.81
CA PHE A 180 8.90 -45.87 10.54
C PHE A 180 7.98 -46.76 9.67
N GLY A 181 8.46 -47.17 8.50
CA GLY A 181 7.73 -48.05 7.58
C GLY A 181 6.73 -47.35 6.66
N THR A 182 6.65 -46.02 6.70
CA THR A 182 5.85 -45.20 5.78
C THR A 182 6.78 -44.42 4.86
N GLU A 183 6.55 -44.49 3.55
CA GLU A 183 7.30 -43.69 2.57
C GLU A 183 6.69 -42.29 2.49
N VAL A 184 7.51 -41.25 2.70
CA VAL A 184 7.10 -39.86 2.55
C VAL A 184 7.98 -39.18 1.50
N THR A 185 7.33 -38.52 0.55
CA THR A 185 7.97 -37.82 -0.56
C THR A 185 7.88 -36.32 -0.36
N TYR A 186 9.00 -35.61 -0.32
CA TYR A 186 9.05 -34.14 -0.14
C TYR A 186 9.88 -33.45 -1.23
N PRO A 187 9.61 -32.17 -1.56
CA PRO A 187 10.37 -31.44 -2.56
C PRO A 187 11.74 -31.01 -1.98
N ALA A 188 12.78 -31.78 -2.27
CA ALA A 188 14.14 -31.55 -1.77
C ALA A 188 14.84 -30.36 -2.44
N VAL A 189 14.63 -30.15 -3.74
CA VAL A 189 15.21 -29.02 -4.48
C VAL A 189 14.17 -28.42 -5.43
N LEU A 190 13.89 -27.13 -5.27
CA LEU A 190 13.00 -26.37 -6.15
C LEU A 190 13.80 -25.35 -6.97
N PHE A 191 13.33 -25.04 -8.18
CA PHE A 191 14.04 -24.21 -9.14
C PHE A 191 13.20 -23.01 -9.52
N ALA A 192 13.68 -21.83 -9.11
CA ALA A 192 13.11 -20.54 -9.46
C ALA A 192 14.12 -19.70 -10.24
N GLY A 193 13.63 -18.72 -10.99
CA GLY A 193 14.41 -17.89 -11.89
C GLY A 193 13.77 -17.84 -13.26
N GLU A 194 14.11 -16.80 -14.04
CA GLU A 194 13.47 -16.52 -15.31
C GLU A 194 13.50 -17.73 -16.27
N ALA A 195 14.59 -18.49 -16.28
CA ALA A 195 14.78 -19.64 -17.17
C ALA A 195 13.85 -20.83 -16.86
N THR A 196 13.11 -20.75 -15.76
CA THR A 196 12.12 -21.75 -15.34
C THR A 196 10.68 -21.32 -15.66
N HIS A 197 10.48 -20.15 -16.27
CA HIS A 197 9.15 -19.64 -16.60
C HIS A 197 8.78 -19.96 -18.04
N GLN A 198 7.67 -20.67 -18.26
CA GLN A 198 7.30 -21.15 -19.60
C GLN A 198 7.06 -20.03 -20.62
N GLN A 199 6.46 -18.92 -20.18
CA GLN A 199 6.00 -17.84 -21.07
C GLN A 199 6.86 -16.57 -20.98
N PHE A 200 7.53 -16.38 -19.86
CA PHE A 200 8.25 -15.14 -19.52
C PHE A 200 9.71 -15.41 -19.18
N TYR A 201 10.26 -16.49 -19.75
CA TYR A 201 11.71 -16.68 -19.81
C TYR A 201 12.34 -15.42 -20.42
N SER A 202 13.54 -15.07 -19.94
CA SER A 202 14.31 -13.84 -20.15
C SER A 202 13.92 -12.60 -19.33
N THR A 203 12.89 -12.66 -18.48
CA THR A 203 12.35 -11.44 -17.84
C THR A 203 12.46 -11.43 -16.32
N VAL A 204 12.59 -10.23 -15.74
CA VAL A 204 12.62 -10.04 -14.28
C VAL A 204 11.30 -10.48 -13.63
N HIS A 205 10.15 -10.23 -14.27
CA HIS A 205 8.86 -10.67 -13.72
C HIS A 205 8.69 -12.19 -13.82
N GLY A 206 9.18 -12.84 -14.87
CA GLY A 206 9.24 -14.31 -14.93
C GLY A 206 10.10 -14.92 -13.82
N ALA A 207 11.21 -14.28 -13.44
CA ALA A 207 12.00 -14.67 -12.27
C ALA A 207 11.22 -14.50 -10.95
N TYR A 208 10.47 -13.41 -10.81
CA TYR A 208 9.63 -13.15 -9.64
C TYR A 208 8.47 -14.15 -9.52
N GLU A 209 7.72 -14.36 -10.60
CA GLU A 209 6.58 -15.28 -10.66
C GLU A 209 7.01 -16.74 -10.40
N SER A 210 8.14 -17.17 -10.97
CA SER A 210 8.69 -18.49 -10.66
C SER A 210 9.15 -18.62 -9.20
N GLY A 211 9.65 -17.54 -8.59
CA GLY A 211 9.95 -17.49 -7.16
C GLY A 211 8.71 -17.67 -6.28
N ILE A 212 7.61 -17.01 -6.62
CA ILE A 212 6.31 -17.20 -5.94
C ILE A 212 5.84 -18.64 -6.15
N ARG A 213 5.87 -19.16 -7.38
CA ARG A 213 5.43 -20.52 -7.71
C ARG A 213 6.13 -21.58 -6.85
N GLU A 214 7.46 -21.49 -6.66
CA GLU A 214 8.17 -22.46 -5.81
C GLU A 214 7.89 -22.26 -4.32
N ALA A 215 7.63 -21.03 -3.88
CA ALA A 215 7.20 -20.76 -2.51
C ALA A 215 5.80 -21.33 -2.23
N ASP A 216 4.87 -21.21 -3.17
CA ASP A 216 3.52 -21.78 -3.08
C ASP A 216 3.56 -23.31 -3.07
N ARG A 217 4.42 -23.94 -3.90
CA ARG A 217 4.65 -25.39 -3.87
C ARG A 217 5.12 -25.89 -2.50
N LEU A 218 6.04 -25.15 -1.86
CA LEU A 218 6.48 -25.45 -0.50
C LEU A 218 5.34 -25.27 0.51
N ALA A 219 4.61 -24.16 0.42
CA ALA A 219 3.49 -23.89 1.32
C ALA A 219 2.39 -24.97 1.21
N ASP A 220 2.03 -25.37 -0.01
CA ASP A 220 1.07 -26.45 -0.29
C ASP A 220 1.53 -27.79 0.27
N PHE A 221 2.83 -28.11 0.15
CA PHE A 221 3.40 -29.32 0.73
C PHE A 221 3.21 -29.35 2.26
N TYR A 222 3.61 -28.28 2.95
CA TYR A 222 3.44 -28.18 4.41
C TYR A 222 1.96 -28.16 4.82
N ALA A 223 1.09 -27.48 4.07
CA ALA A 223 -0.35 -27.44 4.34
C ALA A 223 -1.02 -28.81 4.18
N LYS A 224 -0.65 -29.58 3.16
CA LYS A 224 -1.13 -30.97 2.95
C LYS A 224 -0.64 -31.89 4.07
N ALA A 225 0.63 -31.75 4.46
CA ALA A 225 1.20 -32.53 5.55
C ALA A 225 0.49 -32.27 6.89
N CYS A 226 0.05 -31.03 7.13
CA CYS A 226 -0.71 -30.65 8.33
C CYS A 226 -2.20 -31.03 8.30
N SER A 227 -2.78 -31.37 7.14
CA SER A 227 -4.23 -31.60 6.99
C SER A 227 -4.64 -33.08 6.80
N SER A 228 -3.72 -33.97 6.43
CA SER A 228 -4.00 -35.40 6.31
C SER A 228 -4.27 -36.05 7.68
N HIS A 229 -5.45 -36.64 7.86
CA HIS A 229 -5.91 -37.32 9.09
C HIS A 229 -5.35 -38.76 9.27
N GLU A 230 -4.28 -39.10 8.56
CA GLU A 230 -3.54 -40.36 8.71
C GLU A 230 -2.25 -40.13 9.52
N PRO A 231 -1.58 -41.17 10.06
CA PRO A 231 -0.52 -41.03 11.07
C PRO A 231 0.81 -40.50 10.48
N ALA A 232 0.77 -39.35 9.81
CA ALA A 232 1.90 -38.54 9.37
C ALA A 232 2.23 -37.40 10.37
N TYR A 233 1.56 -37.36 11.52
CA TYR A 233 1.80 -36.38 12.59
C TYR A 233 3.24 -36.41 13.13
N GLY A 234 3.94 -37.55 13.00
CA GLY A 234 5.36 -37.69 13.37
C GLY A 234 6.35 -37.25 12.28
N VAL A 235 5.92 -37.16 11.01
CA VAL A 235 6.83 -36.81 9.90
C VAL A 235 6.97 -35.29 9.74
N VAL A 236 5.91 -34.53 10.05
CA VAL A 236 5.94 -33.06 10.05
C VAL A 236 6.84 -32.52 11.16
N THR A 237 6.77 -33.11 12.36
CA THR A 237 7.56 -32.69 13.52
C THR A 237 9.07 -32.97 13.33
N GLU A 238 9.44 -34.05 12.63
CA GLU A 238 10.86 -34.38 12.40
C GLU A 238 11.46 -33.73 11.13
N LEU A 239 10.65 -33.40 10.11
CA LEU A 239 11.11 -32.56 8.98
C LEU A 239 11.38 -31.11 9.43
N GLU A 240 10.63 -30.62 10.43
CA GLU A 240 10.90 -29.37 11.14
C GLU A 240 12.18 -29.44 11.99
N ASP A 241 12.56 -30.62 12.50
CA ASP A 241 13.82 -30.84 13.24
C ASP A 241 15.06 -30.88 12.32
N MET A 242 14.94 -31.31 11.06
CA MET A 242 16.05 -31.35 10.08
C MET A 242 16.45 -29.96 9.55
N PHE A 243 15.51 -29.01 9.49
CA PHE A 243 15.78 -27.60 9.19
C PHE A 243 15.13 -26.74 10.28
N PRO A 244 15.82 -26.48 11.40
CA PRO A 244 15.21 -25.86 12.56
C PRO A 244 14.77 -24.43 12.23
N CYS A 245 13.51 -24.26 11.86
CA CYS A 245 12.78 -23.07 12.27
C CYS A 245 12.43 -23.31 13.74
N LYS A 246 13.40 -23.07 14.64
CA LYS A 246 13.12 -23.04 16.08
C LYS A 246 12.19 -21.87 16.35
N ASP A 247 10.90 -22.13 16.22
CA ASP A 247 9.79 -21.51 16.94
C ASP A 247 8.47 -22.11 16.43
N LEU A 248 8.28 -23.43 16.57
CA LEU A 248 6.96 -24.05 16.48
C LEU A 248 6.54 -24.62 17.83
N ALA A 249 5.32 -24.26 18.21
CA ALA A 249 4.59 -24.56 19.44
C ALA A 249 5.15 -23.95 20.76
N PRO A 250 4.24 -23.46 21.64
CA PRO A 250 4.63 -22.79 22.86
C PRO A 250 5.39 -23.76 23.78
N SER A 251 6.62 -23.39 24.13
CA SER A 251 7.33 -24.00 25.24
C SER A 251 6.59 -23.69 26.53
N ASN A 252 5.68 -24.57 26.97
CA ASN A 252 5.09 -24.69 28.32
C ASN A 252 4.98 -23.38 29.15
N SER A 253 4.64 -22.29 28.48
CA SER A 253 4.37 -21.00 29.07
C SER A 253 3.08 -20.58 28.41
N ASP A 254 2.00 -20.61 29.18
CA ASP A 254 0.63 -20.28 28.75
C ASP A 254 0.47 -18.84 28.19
N ASN A 255 1.55 -18.07 28.08
CA ASN A 255 1.53 -16.66 27.77
C ASN A 255 1.94 -16.37 26.31
N PRO A 256 1.16 -15.56 25.58
CA PRO A 256 1.47 -15.19 24.22
C PRO A 256 2.77 -14.38 24.12
N ARG A 257 3.55 -14.57 23.06
CA ARG A 257 4.74 -13.74 22.81
C ARG A 257 4.34 -12.33 22.41
N VAL A 258 3.33 -12.18 21.57
CA VAL A 258 2.81 -10.89 21.11
C VAL A 258 1.32 -10.76 21.42
N VAL A 259 0.90 -9.66 22.04
CA VAL A 259 -0.51 -9.28 22.15
C VAL A 259 -0.79 -8.18 21.14
N ILE A 260 -1.74 -8.41 20.23
CA ILE A 260 -2.21 -7.43 19.25
C ILE A 260 -3.55 -6.88 19.77
N VAL A 261 -3.64 -5.58 20.00
CA VAL A 261 -4.86 -4.93 20.49
C VAL A 261 -5.59 -4.31 19.31
N GLY A 262 -6.74 -4.90 18.96
CA GLY A 262 -7.58 -4.55 17.82
C GLY A 262 -7.44 -5.51 16.63
N ALA A 263 -8.57 -5.97 16.11
CA ALA A 263 -8.72 -6.77 14.90
C ALA A 263 -9.19 -5.91 13.71
N GLY A 264 -8.73 -4.66 13.62
CA GLY A 264 -8.87 -3.82 12.43
C GLY A 264 -7.85 -4.17 11.34
N ALA A 265 -7.89 -3.47 10.21
CA ALA A 265 -7.00 -3.74 9.06
C ALA A 265 -5.51 -3.81 9.43
N ALA A 266 -5.03 -2.94 10.32
CA ALA A 266 -3.63 -2.94 10.77
C ALA A 266 -3.28 -4.16 11.64
N GLY A 267 -4.09 -4.46 12.66
CA GLY A 267 -3.88 -5.59 13.56
C GLY A 267 -3.97 -6.93 12.83
N LEU A 268 -4.97 -7.09 11.96
CA LEU A 268 -5.10 -8.27 11.11
C LEU A 268 -3.95 -8.39 10.11
N SER A 269 -3.51 -7.29 9.50
CA SER A 269 -2.38 -7.32 8.57
C SER A 269 -1.08 -7.72 9.27
N ALA A 270 -0.84 -7.22 10.48
CA ALA A 270 0.31 -7.63 11.28
C ALA A 270 0.24 -9.11 11.67
N ALA A 271 -0.90 -9.58 12.16
CA ALA A 271 -1.12 -10.99 12.52
C ALA A 271 -0.96 -11.92 11.30
N TYR A 272 -1.56 -11.55 10.16
CA TYR A 272 -1.43 -12.27 8.90
C TYR A 272 0.03 -12.38 8.47
N LYS A 273 0.78 -11.29 8.53
CA LYS A 273 2.21 -11.26 8.18
C LYS A 273 3.06 -12.11 9.13
N LEU A 274 2.79 -12.06 10.43
CA LEU A 274 3.45 -12.89 11.44
C LEU A 274 3.19 -14.38 11.19
N ALA A 275 1.92 -14.76 11.01
CA ALA A 275 1.52 -16.14 10.70
C ALA A 275 2.15 -16.64 9.40
N LEU A 276 2.12 -15.82 8.33
CA LEU A 276 2.76 -16.13 7.04
C LEU A 276 4.27 -16.35 7.17
N LYS A 277 4.91 -15.80 8.20
CA LYS A 277 6.34 -15.98 8.50
C LYS A 277 6.62 -17.03 9.59
N GLY A 278 5.63 -17.85 9.95
CA GLY A 278 5.75 -18.93 10.92
C GLY A 278 5.68 -18.47 12.38
N HIS A 279 5.48 -17.18 12.66
CA HIS A 279 5.36 -16.66 14.01
C HIS A 279 3.90 -16.67 14.46
N THR A 280 3.44 -17.79 15.03
CA THR A 280 2.03 -17.98 15.44
C THR A 280 1.78 -17.78 16.93
N ASN A 281 2.81 -17.53 17.74
CA ASN A 281 2.68 -17.25 19.17
C ASN A 281 2.23 -15.80 19.42
N PHE A 282 0.99 -15.48 19.05
CA PHE A 282 0.35 -14.20 19.30
C PHE A 282 -1.13 -14.37 19.64
N VAL A 283 -1.72 -13.36 20.29
CA VAL A 283 -3.17 -13.28 20.48
C VAL A 283 -3.67 -11.90 20.05
N ILE A 284 -4.80 -11.85 19.37
CA ILE A 284 -5.53 -10.63 19.00
C ILE A 284 -6.68 -10.45 19.99
N LEU A 285 -6.74 -9.27 20.62
CA LEU A 285 -7.82 -8.87 21.51
C LEU A 285 -8.65 -7.81 20.81
N GLU A 286 -9.87 -8.16 20.41
CA GLU A 286 -10.82 -7.25 19.78
C GLU A 286 -11.93 -6.91 20.76
N ALA A 287 -12.14 -5.60 20.98
CA ALA A 287 -13.15 -5.12 21.91
C ALA A 287 -14.57 -5.43 21.43
N GLN A 288 -14.79 -5.41 20.12
CA GLN A 288 -16.09 -5.70 19.50
C GLN A 288 -16.30 -7.20 19.29
N ASN A 289 -17.51 -7.58 18.93
CA ASN A 289 -17.87 -8.98 18.66
C ASN A 289 -17.47 -9.45 17.25
N THR A 290 -16.85 -8.59 16.45
CA THR A 290 -16.49 -8.85 15.05
C THR A 290 -15.18 -8.17 14.70
N ALA A 291 -14.40 -8.77 13.80
CA ALA A 291 -13.22 -8.15 13.22
C ALA A 291 -13.58 -7.14 12.12
N GLY A 292 -12.59 -6.33 11.73
CA GLY A 292 -12.69 -5.35 10.64
C GLY A 292 -12.58 -3.90 11.12
N GLY A 293 -12.98 -3.61 12.35
CA GLY A 293 -12.95 -2.26 12.92
C GLY A 293 -13.76 -1.27 12.08
N ARG A 294 -13.07 -0.35 11.40
CA ARG A 294 -13.68 0.67 10.52
C ARG A 294 -13.98 0.18 9.09
N ILE A 295 -13.70 -1.08 8.78
CA ILE A 295 -14.20 -1.75 7.57
C ILE A 295 -15.50 -2.45 7.96
N HIS A 296 -16.62 -1.94 7.46
CA HIS A 296 -17.94 -2.49 7.79
C HIS A 296 -18.88 -2.46 6.59
N SER A 297 -19.12 -3.64 6.01
CA SER A 297 -20.07 -3.85 4.93
C SER A 297 -21.37 -4.41 5.51
N TYR A 298 -22.45 -3.69 5.29
CA TYR A 298 -23.79 -4.04 5.73
C TYR A 298 -24.56 -4.70 4.58
N HIS A 299 -25.17 -5.85 4.85
CA HIS A 299 -26.00 -6.54 3.86
C HIS A 299 -27.47 -6.17 4.09
N TYR A 300 -28.08 -5.50 3.11
CA TYR A 300 -29.51 -5.25 3.08
C TYR A 300 -30.11 -6.07 1.93
N GLU A 301 -30.90 -7.09 2.26
CA GLU A 301 -31.38 -8.09 1.30
C GLU A 301 -30.18 -8.75 0.58
N ASP A 302 -30.12 -8.71 -0.76
CA ASP A 302 -29.01 -9.25 -1.56
C ASP A 302 -27.95 -8.18 -1.91
N LYS A 303 -28.08 -6.95 -1.38
CA LYS A 303 -27.20 -5.81 -1.71
C LYS A 303 -26.24 -5.48 -0.57
N VAL A 304 -25.11 -4.88 -0.95
CA VAL A 304 -24.08 -4.43 -0.01
C VAL A 304 -24.11 -2.91 0.10
N LEU A 305 -24.09 -2.41 1.33
CA LEU A 305 -23.92 -1.00 1.67
C LEU A 305 -22.66 -0.85 2.51
N GLU A 306 -21.74 0.04 2.16
CA GLU A 306 -20.49 0.21 2.89
C GLU A 306 -20.64 1.27 3.98
N LEU A 307 -20.84 0.85 5.23
CA LEU A 307 -20.95 1.79 6.37
C LEU A 307 -19.60 2.38 6.77
N GLY A 308 -18.49 1.71 6.43
CA GLY A 308 -17.12 2.17 6.66
C GLY A 308 -16.36 2.49 5.39
N ALA A 309 -15.13 1.98 5.30
CA ALA A 309 -14.32 2.07 4.09
C ALA A 309 -15.06 1.50 2.87
N GLN A 310 -14.98 2.19 1.73
CA GLN A 310 -15.76 1.85 0.53
C GLN A 310 -14.90 1.60 -0.71
N TRP A 311 -13.75 2.25 -0.84
CA TRP A 311 -12.99 2.25 -2.09
C TRP A 311 -11.51 1.92 -1.93
N VAL A 312 -10.93 1.41 -3.03
CA VAL A 312 -9.50 1.45 -3.26
C VAL A 312 -9.17 2.69 -4.09
N HIS A 313 -8.17 3.46 -3.65
CA HIS A 313 -7.70 4.67 -4.32
C HIS A 313 -6.31 4.41 -4.90
N GLY A 314 -6.22 4.25 -6.23
CA GLY A 314 -4.97 4.00 -6.93
C GLY A 314 -4.56 2.52 -6.96
N GLU A 315 -3.78 2.18 -7.97
CA GLU A 315 -3.37 0.82 -8.31
C GLU A 315 -1.86 0.63 -8.04
N GLU A 316 -1.05 1.66 -8.33
CA GLU A 316 0.40 1.61 -8.22
C GLU A 316 0.86 1.91 -6.80
N GLY A 317 1.75 1.06 -6.24
CA GLY A 317 2.25 1.22 -4.87
C GLY A 317 1.21 0.97 -3.77
N ASN A 318 -0.03 0.64 -4.13
CA ASN A 318 -1.12 0.41 -3.18
C ASN A 318 -1.17 -1.06 -2.73
N LEU A 319 -0.75 -1.32 -1.49
CA LEU A 319 -0.75 -2.67 -0.89
C LEU A 319 -2.15 -3.31 -0.88
N LEU A 320 -3.20 -2.53 -0.63
CA LEU A 320 -4.57 -3.03 -0.62
C LEU A 320 -5.00 -3.44 -2.03
N TYR A 321 -4.66 -2.66 -3.06
CA TYR A 321 -4.95 -3.01 -4.45
C TYR A 321 -4.31 -4.34 -4.82
N GLY A 322 -2.99 -4.49 -4.58
CA GLY A 322 -2.27 -5.72 -4.88
C GLY A 322 -2.85 -6.94 -4.14
N PHE A 323 -3.19 -6.77 -2.86
CA PHE A 323 -3.83 -7.82 -2.06
C PHE A 323 -5.22 -8.18 -2.60
N ALA A 324 -6.07 -7.19 -2.88
CA ALA A 324 -7.42 -7.41 -3.35
C ALA A 324 -7.48 -7.98 -4.77
N MET A 325 -6.57 -7.56 -5.66
CA MET A 325 -6.43 -8.08 -7.01
C MET A 325 -6.00 -9.56 -6.99
N SER A 326 -4.97 -9.90 -6.20
CA SER A 326 -4.45 -11.27 -6.10
C SER A 326 -5.48 -12.25 -5.53
N ASN A 327 -6.41 -11.76 -4.70
CA ASN A 327 -7.51 -12.55 -4.13
C ASN A 327 -8.83 -12.39 -4.91
N GLY A 328 -8.82 -11.74 -6.09
CA GLY A 328 -9.99 -11.63 -6.96
C GLY A 328 -11.16 -10.82 -6.42
N LEU A 329 -10.91 -9.90 -5.47
CA LEU A 329 -11.94 -9.19 -4.69
C LEU A 329 -12.50 -7.93 -5.39
N LEU A 330 -11.76 -7.34 -6.34
CA LEU A 330 -12.07 -6.05 -6.96
C LEU A 330 -13.12 -6.14 -8.08
N ALA A 331 -14.02 -5.17 -8.15
CA ALA A 331 -14.90 -4.97 -9.30
C ALA A 331 -14.10 -4.45 -10.53
N ASP A 332 -14.70 -4.41 -11.73
CA ASP A 332 -13.99 -3.98 -12.95
C ASP A 332 -13.68 -2.47 -12.91
N SER A 333 -12.41 -2.13 -12.60
CA SER A 333 -11.95 -0.74 -12.40
C SER A 333 -12.16 0.16 -13.62
N ARG A 334 -12.21 -0.41 -14.84
CA ARG A 334 -12.34 0.37 -16.09
C ARG A 334 -13.78 0.75 -16.45
N ARG A 335 -14.76 0.20 -15.75
CA ARG A 335 -16.19 0.41 -16.03
C ARG A 335 -17.01 0.82 -14.80
N GLN A 336 -16.46 0.68 -13.59
CA GLN A 336 -17.24 0.66 -12.34
C GLN A 336 -16.60 1.50 -11.22
N SER A 337 -15.84 2.56 -11.56
CA SER A 337 -15.42 3.56 -10.56
C SER A 337 -16.62 4.39 -10.09
N SER A 338 -16.60 4.78 -8.81
CA SER A 338 -17.72 5.48 -8.20
C SER A 338 -17.90 6.92 -8.75
N PRO A 339 -19.11 7.31 -9.20
CA PRO A 339 -19.40 8.68 -9.64
C PRO A 339 -19.85 9.62 -8.51
N GLU A 340 -19.84 9.18 -7.25
CA GLU A 340 -20.32 9.98 -6.09
C GLU A 340 -19.67 11.37 -6.04
N GLY A 341 -20.47 12.39 -5.69
CA GLY A 341 -20.07 13.80 -5.74
C GLY A 341 -20.23 14.45 -7.12
N ARG A 342 -20.86 13.76 -8.10
CA ARG A 342 -21.17 14.28 -9.44
C ARG A 342 -22.68 14.46 -9.64
N GLY A 343 -23.08 14.71 -10.89
CA GLY A 343 -24.48 14.84 -11.28
C GLY A 343 -25.01 16.28 -11.20
N HIS A 344 -26.21 16.44 -10.63
CA HIS A 344 -26.96 17.69 -10.68
C HIS A 344 -26.70 18.54 -9.45
N PHE A 345 -26.19 19.76 -9.66
CA PHE A 345 -26.05 20.75 -8.60
C PHE A 345 -27.35 21.56 -8.52
N CYS A 346 -28.10 21.33 -7.46
CA CYS A 346 -29.44 21.85 -7.26
C CYS A 346 -29.42 22.87 -6.13
N THR A 347 -30.14 23.98 -6.30
CA THR A 347 -30.29 24.98 -5.24
C THR A 347 -31.44 24.62 -4.31
N ASP A 348 -31.43 25.18 -3.10
CA ASP A 348 -32.53 25.10 -2.12
C ASP A 348 -33.84 25.76 -2.59
N GLN A 349 -33.84 26.39 -3.77
CA GLN A 349 -35.02 26.92 -4.47
C GLN A 349 -35.53 25.97 -5.58
N GLY A 350 -34.92 24.79 -5.73
CA GLY A 350 -35.30 23.82 -6.74
C GLY A 350 -34.75 24.09 -8.14
N THR A 351 -33.77 24.98 -8.27
CA THR A 351 -33.15 25.32 -9.56
C THR A 351 -31.89 24.51 -9.77
N ARG A 352 -31.74 23.88 -10.94
CA ARG A 352 -30.50 23.23 -11.35
C ARG A 352 -29.53 24.28 -11.91
N LEU A 353 -28.31 24.33 -11.35
CA LEU A 353 -27.24 25.19 -11.86
C LEU A 353 -26.70 24.65 -13.19
N SER A 354 -26.23 25.57 -14.05
CA SER A 354 -25.59 25.16 -15.31
C SER A 354 -24.25 24.48 -15.03
N LYS A 355 -23.92 23.52 -15.87
CA LYS A 355 -22.71 22.71 -15.71
C LYS A 355 -21.46 23.57 -15.84
N GLU A 356 -21.50 24.57 -16.72
CA GLU A 356 -20.39 25.47 -17.02
C GLU A 356 -19.96 26.28 -15.79
N VAL A 357 -20.92 26.82 -15.03
CA VAL A 357 -20.62 27.61 -13.82
C VAL A 357 -20.05 26.73 -12.72
N VAL A 358 -20.58 25.51 -12.55
CA VAL A 358 -20.06 24.57 -11.55
C VAL A 358 -18.65 24.13 -11.90
N GLU A 359 -18.41 23.71 -13.15
CA GLU A 359 -17.08 23.29 -13.61
C GLU A 359 -16.05 24.41 -13.53
N GLU A 360 -16.43 25.65 -13.84
CA GLU A 360 -15.58 26.82 -13.67
C GLU A 360 -15.12 26.97 -12.21
N VAL A 361 -16.06 26.99 -11.27
CA VAL A 361 -15.77 27.22 -9.85
C VAL A 361 -14.99 26.04 -9.25
N VAL A 362 -15.39 24.81 -9.55
CA VAL A 362 -14.70 23.61 -9.09
C VAL A 362 -13.27 23.57 -9.62
N ALA A 363 -13.03 23.89 -10.90
CA ALA A 363 -11.68 23.94 -11.46
C ALA A 363 -10.79 25.00 -10.78
N VAL A 364 -11.36 26.15 -10.39
CA VAL A 364 -10.64 27.17 -9.61
C VAL A 364 -10.27 26.64 -8.23
N LEU A 365 -11.18 25.92 -7.56
CA LEU A 365 -10.95 25.36 -6.23
C LEU A 365 -9.96 24.22 -6.23
N ASP A 366 -10.04 23.33 -7.23
CA ASP A 366 -9.06 22.27 -7.45
C ASP A 366 -7.67 22.88 -7.68
N LYS A 367 -7.57 23.94 -8.47
CA LYS A 367 -6.29 24.67 -8.63
C LYS A 367 -5.79 25.27 -7.31
N ILE A 368 -6.66 25.85 -6.49
CA ILE A 368 -6.29 26.38 -5.17
C ILE A 368 -5.78 25.24 -4.27
N LYS A 369 -6.40 24.06 -4.33
CA LYS A 369 -5.98 22.84 -3.61
C LYS A 369 -4.64 22.31 -4.15
N GLU A 370 -4.44 22.26 -5.46
CA GLU A 370 -3.16 21.88 -6.08
C GLU A 370 -2.02 22.83 -5.67
N GLU A 371 -2.29 24.13 -5.56
CA GLU A 371 -1.31 25.11 -5.07
C GLU A 371 -0.97 24.92 -3.58
N LEU A 372 -1.89 24.37 -2.78
CA LEU A 372 -1.61 23.91 -1.42
C LEU A 372 -0.73 22.66 -1.40
N CYS A 373 -0.91 21.72 -2.35
CA CYS A 373 -0.18 20.44 -2.41
C CYS A 373 1.19 20.52 -3.13
N GLY A 374 1.38 21.50 -4.02
CA GLY A 374 2.46 21.51 -5.02
C GLY A 374 3.80 22.15 -4.61
N ARG A 375 4.04 22.54 -3.35
CA ARG A 375 5.27 23.28 -2.99
C ARG A 375 6.49 22.39 -2.89
N ARG A 376 6.33 21.09 -2.57
CA ARG A 376 7.41 20.08 -2.63
C ARG A 376 7.93 19.87 -4.06
N ALA A 377 7.04 19.91 -5.07
CA ALA A 377 7.42 19.82 -6.49
C ALA A 377 8.13 21.09 -7.01
N ARG A 378 7.74 22.29 -6.56
CA ARG A 378 8.46 23.54 -6.87
C ARG A 378 9.87 23.58 -6.27
N ARG A 379 10.07 23.06 -5.05
CA ARG A 379 11.40 22.93 -4.43
C ARG A 379 12.38 22.06 -5.22
N ALA A 380 11.89 21.08 -5.98
CA ALA A 380 12.74 20.17 -6.76
C ALA A 380 13.10 20.72 -8.16
N ASN A 381 12.33 21.66 -8.72
CA ASN A 381 12.41 22.01 -10.15
C ASN A 381 12.81 23.46 -10.49
N THR A 382 12.98 24.37 -9.52
CA THR A 382 13.34 25.77 -9.82
C THR A 382 14.61 26.23 -9.09
N LYS A 383 15.68 26.50 -9.85
CA LYS A 383 16.89 27.21 -9.38
C LYS A 383 16.72 28.72 -9.22
N THR A 384 15.54 29.28 -9.48
CA THR A 384 15.29 30.72 -9.40
C THR A 384 13.83 31.02 -9.09
N THR A 385 13.54 31.42 -7.85
CA THR A 385 12.80 32.61 -7.39
C THR A 385 12.52 32.41 -5.90
N GLU A 386 12.70 33.45 -5.11
CA GLU A 386 12.69 33.42 -3.64
C GLU A 386 11.53 32.61 -3.06
N PRO A 387 11.77 31.76 -2.05
CA PRO A 387 10.69 31.15 -1.31
C PRO A 387 9.92 32.26 -0.58
N LEU A 388 8.61 32.36 -0.79
CA LEU A 388 7.72 32.95 0.23
C LEU A 388 8.14 32.36 1.58
N GLY A 389 8.43 33.23 2.54
CA GLY A 389 9.02 32.82 3.81
C GLY A 389 8.14 31.79 4.52
N LEU A 390 8.75 30.86 5.26
CA LEU A 390 8.03 29.95 6.17
C LEU A 390 7.13 30.71 7.18
N ASP A 391 7.38 32.01 7.36
CA ASP A 391 6.66 32.95 8.23
C ASP A 391 5.50 33.69 7.53
N GLU A 392 5.26 33.47 6.23
CA GLU A 392 4.17 34.09 5.44
C GLU A 392 3.02 33.12 5.10
N LEU A 393 3.05 31.90 5.65
CA LEU A 393 2.00 30.91 5.47
C LEU A 393 0.78 31.26 6.33
N PRO A 394 -0.46 31.32 5.77
CA PRO A 394 -1.67 31.43 6.58
C PRO A 394 -1.80 30.21 7.49
N THR A 395 -2.53 30.40 8.59
CA THR A 395 -2.47 29.51 9.75
C THR A 395 -3.07 28.14 9.43
N SER A 396 -4.12 28.09 8.60
CA SER A 396 -4.90 26.89 8.28
C SER A 396 -5.29 26.76 6.81
N VAL A 397 -5.67 25.55 6.39
CA VAL A 397 -6.16 25.25 5.02
C VAL A 397 -7.41 26.08 4.72
N GLY A 398 -8.32 26.18 5.69
CA GLY A 398 -9.57 26.94 5.56
C GLY A 398 -9.34 28.42 5.29
N GLU A 399 -8.44 29.07 6.05
CA GLU A 399 -8.07 30.48 5.84
C GLU A 399 -7.49 30.68 4.43
N TYR A 400 -6.62 29.79 3.98
CA TYR A 400 -6.00 29.86 2.66
C TYR A 400 -7.04 29.75 1.54
N MET A 401 -7.86 28.70 1.55
CA MET A 401 -8.85 28.45 0.50
C MET A 401 -9.84 29.61 0.38
N ARG A 402 -10.35 30.09 1.53
CA ARG A 402 -11.32 31.18 1.59
C ARG A 402 -10.74 32.49 1.03
N SER A 403 -9.51 32.82 1.43
CA SER A 403 -8.82 34.03 0.99
C SER A 403 -8.52 34.01 -0.51
N ARG A 404 -8.04 32.87 -1.04
CA ARG A 404 -7.71 32.72 -2.47
C ARG A 404 -8.97 32.74 -3.35
N PHE A 405 -10.04 32.12 -2.89
CA PHE A 405 -11.31 32.16 -3.62
C PHE A 405 -11.93 33.57 -3.62
N HIS A 406 -11.87 34.28 -2.49
CA HIS A 406 -12.30 35.68 -2.44
C HIS A 406 -11.50 36.57 -3.40
N GLN A 407 -10.17 36.41 -3.47
CA GLN A 407 -9.33 37.13 -4.42
C GLN A 407 -9.72 36.86 -5.88
N TYR A 408 -10.03 35.60 -6.22
CA TYR A 408 -10.50 35.22 -7.54
C TYR A 408 -11.79 35.99 -7.91
N LEU A 409 -12.78 36.04 -7.02
CA LEU A 409 -14.04 36.76 -7.26
C LEU A 409 -13.82 38.26 -7.47
N VAL A 410 -12.97 38.88 -6.65
CA VAL A 410 -12.64 40.31 -6.77
C VAL A 410 -11.96 40.63 -8.10
N GLN A 411 -11.06 39.76 -8.58
CA GLN A 411 -10.35 39.95 -9.84
C GLN A 411 -11.24 39.84 -11.08
N HIS A 412 -12.30 39.04 -11.02
CA HIS A 412 -13.21 38.83 -12.16
C HIS A 412 -14.34 39.87 -12.23
N GLY A 413 -14.52 40.68 -11.17
CA GLY A 413 -15.51 41.77 -11.17
C GLY A 413 -16.95 41.27 -11.32
N GLU A 414 -17.28 40.15 -10.66
CA GLU A 414 -18.57 39.48 -10.79
C GLU A 414 -19.74 40.33 -10.28
N LEU A 415 -20.89 40.22 -10.95
CA LEU A 415 -22.15 40.77 -10.47
C LEU A 415 -22.53 40.10 -9.14
N GLU A 416 -23.19 40.83 -8.24
CA GLU A 416 -23.50 40.39 -6.87
C GLU A 416 -24.25 39.04 -6.83
N ASP A 417 -25.24 38.86 -7.72
CA ASP A 417 -26.01 37.62 -7.82
C ASP A 417 -25.16 36.42 -8.27
N ILE A 418 -24.26 36.62 -9.22
CA ILE A 418 -23.34 35.58 -9.72
C ILE A 418 -22.32 35.23 -8.63
N ALA A 419 -21.76 36.24 -7.97
CA ALA A 419 -20.84 36.06 -6.86
C ALA A 419 -21.48 35.26 -5.71
N LYS A 420 -22.77 35.49 -5.42
CA LYS A 420 -23.53 34.71 -4.43
C LYS A 420 -23.63 33.23 -4.81
N ILE A 421 -23.91 32.92 -6.08
CA ILE A 421 -23.95 31.52 -6.57
C ILE A 421 -22.57 30.88 -6.47
N LYS A 422 -21.50 31.58 -6.90
CA LYS A 422 -20.12 31.08 -6.81
C LYS A 422 -19.71 30.81 -5.35
N TRP A 423 -20.10 31.66 -4.40
CA TRP A 423 -19.91 31.39 -2.97
C TRP A 423 -20.70 30.20 -2.44
N ALA A 424 -21.91 29.95 -2.94
CA ALA A 424 -22.68 28.78 -2.56
C ALA A 424 -22.07 27.47 -3.09
N ILE A 425 -21.45 27.50 -4.27
CA ILE A 425 -20.66 26.37 -4.79
C ILE A 425 -19.38 26.18 -3.94
N TYR A 426 -18.72 27.26 -3.53
CA TYR A 426 -17.61 27.19 -2.58
C TYR A 426 -18.01 26.55 -1.25
N ASP A 427 -19.16 26.91 -0.69
CA ASP A 427 -19.69 26.30 0.54
C ASP A 427 -19.93 24.78 0.35
N TRP A 428 -20.49 24.37 -0.78
CA TRP A 428 -20.60 22.95 -1.10
C TRP A 428 -19.23 22.25 -1.15
N TYR A 429 -18.25 22.86 -1.82
CA TYR A 429 -16.89 22.31 -1.91
C TYR A 429 -16.22 22.25 -0.53
N TRP A 430 -16.43 23.26 0.31
CA TRP A 430 -15.96 23.27 1.70
C TRP A 430 -16.50 22.06 2.48
N ARG A 431 -17.80 21.79 2.36
CA ARG A 431 -18.44 20.63 3.01
C ARG A 431 -17.92 19.31 2.47
N PHE A 432 -17.70 19.23 1.16
CA PHE A 432 -17.07 18.09 0.53
C PHE A 432 -15.66 17.82 1.11
N GLU A 433 -14.82 18.85 1.22
CA GLU A 433 -13.48 18.73 1.80
C GLU A 433 -13.50 18.39 3.29
N VAL A 434 -14.48 18.90 4.05
CA VAL A 434 -14.69 18.52 5.45
C VAL A 434 -14.98 17.03 5.60
N ILE A 435 -15.78 16.47 4.68
CA ILE A 435 -16.06 15.04 4.61
C ILE A 435 -14.78 14.28 4.21
N ASP A 436 -14.12 14.69 3.13
CA ASP A 436 -12.94 14.00 2.59
C ASP A 436 -11.81 13.91 3.63
N ASN A 437 -11.57 15.00 4.37
CA ASN A 437 -10.53 15.07 5.39
C ASN A 437 -10.98 14.62 6.80
N SER A 438 -12.26 14.23 6.96
CA SER A 438 -12.86 13.87 8.25
C SER A 438 -12.49 14.85 9.39
N CYS A 439 -12.74 16.13 9.18
CA CYS A 439 -12.46 17.22 10.12
C CYS A 439 -13.75 17.92 10.57
N TYR A 440 -13.69 18.82 11.56
CA TYR A 440 -14.86 19.66 11.93
C TYR A 440 -14.91 20.98 11.16
N SER A 441 -13.75 21.47 10.72
CA SER A 441 -13.60 22.67 9.90
C SER A 441 -12.27 22.59 9.16
N LEU A 442 -12.17 23.10 7.94
CA LEU A 442 -10.85 23.22 7.29
C LEU A 442 -9.93 24.22 8.01
N ASP A 443 -10.48 25.07 8.89
CA ASP A 443 -9.70 26.01 9.70
C ASP A 443 -8.85 25.32 10.78
N GLU A 444 -9.07 24.03 11.07
CA GLU A 444 -8.26 23.26 12.02
C GLU A 444 -7.10 22.50 11.34
N LEU A 445 -7.15 22.37 10.00
CA LEU A 445 -6.17 21.63 9.22
C LEU A 445 -4.91 22.46 8.96
N SER A 446 -3.75 21.83 9.13
CA SER A 446 -2.46 22.47 8.90
C SER A 446 -2.09 22.47 7.42
N CYS A 447 -1.84 23.66 6.86
CA CYS A 447 -1.32 23.82 5.49
C CYS A 447 0.01 23.07 5.28
N LYS A 448 0.88 23.04 6.29
CA LYS A 448 2.23 22.43 6.18
C LYS A 448 2.19 20.91 6.00
N SER A 449 1.19 20.27 6.61
CA SER A 449 1.04 18.81 6.63
C SER A 449 0.08 18.30 5.55
N TYR A 450 -0.69 19.20 4.93
CA TYR A 450 -1.58 18.84 3.83
C TYR A 450 -0.81 18.25 2.63
N GLU A 451 0.46 18.62 2.45
CA GLU A 451 1.38 18.05 1.45
C GLU A 451 1.97 16.68 1.83
N GLU A 452 1.77 16.19 3.05
CA GLU A 452 2.37 14.91 3.50
C GLU A 452 1.61 13.68 2.99
N PHE A 453 0.32 13.84 2.64
CA PHE A 453 -0.48 12.75 2.10
C PHE A 453 -0.07 12.48 0.64
N GLU A 454 0.19 11.21 0.33
CA GLU A 454 0.54 10.78 -1.02
C GLU A 454 -0.61 10.02 -1.67
N ASP A 455 -0.96 10.39 -2.89
CA ASP A 455 -1.92 9.64 -3.70
C ASP A 455 -1.23 8.49 -4.43
N CYS A 456 -1.81 7.29 -4.37
CA CYS A 456 -1.39 6.18 -5.23
C CYS A 456 -1.82 6.44 -6.69
N PRO A 457 -0.93 6.33 -7.69
CA PRO A 457 -1.28 6.47 -9.09
C PRO A 457 -2.26 5.39 -9.58
N GLY A 458 -2.99 5.68 -10.66
CA GLY A 458 -3.94 4.76 -11.29
C GLY A 458 -5.40 5.13 -11.04
N VAL A 459 -6.31 4.18 -11.28
CA VAL A 459 -7.75 4.41 -11.10
C VAL A 459 -8.11 4.57 -9.62
N ARG A 460 -8.89 5.60 -9.31
CA ARG A 460 -9.43 5.85 -7.96
C ARG A 460 -10.88 5.36 -7.84
N ASN A 461 -11.34 5.24 -6.59
CA ASN A 461 -12.73 4.91 -6.26
C ASN A 461 -13.15 3.53 -6.79
N ILE A 462 -12.25 2.55 -6.74
CA ILE A 462 -12.50 1.18 -7.21
C ILE A 462 -13.34 0.44 -6.16
N ASN A 463 -14.46 -0.14 -6.60
CA ASN A 463 -15.39 -0.90 -5.76
C ASN A 463 -14.96 -2.36 -5.58
N PHE A 464 -15.49 -3.03 -4.56
CA PHE A 464 -15.35 -4.48 -4.33
C PHE A 464 -16.55 -5.26 -4.88
N LYS A 465 -16.32 -6.50 -5.34
CA LYS A 465 -17.39 -7.37 -5.86
C LYS A 465 -18.44 -7.73 -4.80
N ASN A 466 -17.95 -8.08 -3.60
CA ASN A 466 -18.76 -8.64 -2.50
C ASN A 466 -18.65 -7.79 -1.22
N GLY A 467 -18.38 -6.50 -1.40
CA GLY A 467 -18.13 -5.56 -0.31
C GLY A 467 -16.71 -5.57 0.23
N PHE A 468 -16.33 -4.48 0.88
CA PHE A 468 -15.01 -4.23 1.44
C PHE A 468 -14.66 -5.24 2.54
N SER A 469 -15.64 -5.72 3.31
CA SER A 469 -15.44 -6.74 4.34
C SER A 469 -14.88 -8.07 3.80
N SER A 470 -14.89 -8.28 2.48
CA SER A 470 -14.16 -9.39 1.85
C SER A 470 -12.64 -9.34 2.11
N VAL A 471 -12.04 -8.16 2.25
CA VAL A 471 -10.63 -7.98 2.64
C VAL A 471 -10.39 -8.53 4.04
N VAL A 472 -11.27 -8.20 4.99
CA VAL A 472 -11.19 -8.67 6.38
C VAL A 472 -11.29 -10.20 6.43
N LYS A 473 -12.26 -10.78 5.71
CA LYS A 473 -12.43 -12.23 5.61
C LYS A 473 -11.18 -12.92 5.05
N THR A 474 -10.55 -12.33 4.04
CA THR A 474 -9.34 -12.87 3.40
C THR A 474 -8.11 -12.78 4.31
N LEU A 475 -7.97 -11.71 5.11
CA LEU A 475 -6.91 -11.63 6.11
C LEU A 475 -7.12 -12.67 7.23
N LEU A 476 -8.37 -12.84 7.68
CA LEU A 476 -8.71 -13.81 8.73
C LEU A 476 -8.41 -15.24 8.33
N SER A 477 -8.59 -15.63 7.05
CA SER A 477 -8.28 -16.99 6.61
C SER A 477 -6.80 -17.36 6.71
N GLY A 478 -5.89 -16.37 6.81
CA GLY A 478 -4.46 -16.59 7.05
C GLY A 478 -4.04 -16.48 8.52
N ILE A 479 -4.99 -16.37 9.45
CA ILE A 479 -4.73 -16.22 10.89
C ILE A 479 -5.38 -17.41 11.63
N PRO A 480 -4.67 -18.09 12.55
CA PRO A 480 -5.28 -19.14 13.36
C PRO A 480 -6.47 -18.60 14.16
N GLU A 481 -7.64 -19.23 14.03
CA GLU A 481 -8.88 -18.77 14.69
C GLU A 481 -8.74 -18.72 16.22
N ALA A 482 -8.01 -19.69 16.79
CA ALA A 482 -7.71 -19.75 18.22
C ALA A 482 -6.91 -18.54 18.75
N ASN A 483 -6.26 -17.78 17.86
CA ASN A 483 -5.49 -16.61 18.24
C ASN A 483 -6.36 -15.34 18.34
N ILE A 484 -7.66 -15.39 18.09
CA ILE A 484 -8.53 -14.20 18.10
C ILE A 484 -9.55 -14.30 19.23
N ARG A 485 -9.62 -13.25 20.06
CA ARG A 485 -10.60 -13.13 21.14
C ARG A 485 -11.45 -11.89 20.94
N TYR A 486 -12.72 -12.09 20.62
CA TYR A 486 -13.73 -11.05 20.47
C TYR A 486 -14.37 -10.68 21.82
N GLY A 487 -15.01 -9.51 21.88
CA GLY A 487 -15.64 -9.03 23.12
C GLY A 487 -14.65 -8.82 24.26
N LYS A 488 -13.38 -8.52 23.92
CA LYS A 488 -12.25 -8.52 24.85
C LYS A 488 -11.59 -7.13 24.92
N PRO A 489 -12.29 -6.12 25.45
CA PRO A 489 -11.75 -4.77 25.55
C PRO A 489 -10.56 -4.71 26.50
N VAL A 490 -9.50 -4.04 26.05
CA VAL A 490 -8.28 -3.79 26.83
C VAL A 490 -8.47 -2.54 27.67
N ARG A 491 -8.35 -2.69 28.98
CA ARG A 491 -8.43 -1.62 29.97
C ARG A 491 -7.12 -0.86 30.08
N ARG A 492 -5.99 -1.59 30.12
CA ARG A 492 -4.68 -0.99 30.37
C ARG A 492 -3.52 -1.83 29.84
N VAL A 493 -2.49 -1.16 29.33
CA VAL A 493 -1.21 -1.71 28.86
C VAL A 493 -0.12 -1.31 29.85
N HIS A 494 0.45 -2.30 30.53
CA HIS A 494 1.54 -2.11 31.47
C HIS A 494 2.87 -2.45 30.80
N TRP A 495 3.74 -1.45 30.60
CA TRP A 495 4.91 -1.60 29.72
C TRP A 495 6.26 -1.28 30.37
N ASP A 496 6.32 -0.51 31.47
CA ASP A 496 7.57 -0.27 32.21
C ASP A 496 7.35 -0.41 33.73
N ARG A 497 8.27 -1.11 34.42
CA ARG A 497 8.19 -1.39 35.87
C ARG A 497 9.14 -0.54 36.72
N VAL A 498 9.95 0.35 36.13
CA VAL A 498 10.96 1.13 36.88
C VAL A 498 10.31 2.12 37.88
N GLN A 499 9.05 2.53 37.68
CA GLN A 499 8.35 3.48 38.56
C GLN A 499 7.29 2.88 39.51
N ALA A 500 6.97 1.59 39.44
CA ALA A 500 5.94 0.98 40.30
C ALA A 500 6.42 0.64 41.73
N SER A 501 7.62 1.08 42.10
CA SER A 501 8.14 1.04 43.47
C SER A 501 7.66 2.29 44.23
N THR A 502 6.38 2.32 44.64
CA THR A 502 5.87 3.01 45.86
C THR A 502 4.35 3.10 45.82
N ARG A 503 3.67 2.03 46.23
CA ARG A 503 2.50 2.04 47.14
C ARG A 503 1.80 0.69 47.04
N HIS A 504 1.60 0.08 48.20
CA HIS A 504 0.79 -1.11 48.40
C HIS A 504 -0.64 -0.90 47.86
N THR A 505 -0.87 -1.23 46.60
CA THR A 505 -2.22 -1.54 46.12
C THR A 505 -2.39 -3.03 46.31
N LYS A 506 -3.36 -3.41 47.14
CA LYS A 506 -3.76 -4.80 47.35
C LYS A 506 -4.23 -5.35 46.00
N THR A 507 -3.40 -6.16 45.36
CA THR A 507 -3.79 -6.98 44.21
C THR A 507 -4.95 -7.89 44.63
N PRO A 508 -6.07 -7.94 43.87
CA PRO A 508 -7.11 -8.92 44.13
C PRO A 508 -6.56 -10.34 43.92
N ARG A 509 -6.84 -11.24 44.86
CA ARG A 509 -6.47 -12.65 44.78
C ARG A 509 -7.44 -13.43 43.88
N LEU A 510 -6.87 -14.39 43.15
CA LEU A 510 -7.44 -15.55 42.43
C LEU A 510 -7.90 -15.25 40.99
N SER A 511 -7.61 -16.09 39.97
CA SER A 511 -7.42 -17.55 40.02
C SER A 511 -6.54 -18.14 38.89
N ILE A 512 -5.81 -19.20 39.26
CA ILE A 512 -5.16 -20.27 38.45
C ILE A 512 -3.71 -20.02 37.96
N SER A 513 -2.80 -20.75 38.65
CA SER A 513 -1.50 -21.33 38.24
C SER A 513 -0.26 -20.50 37.92
N ASN A 514 -0.12 -19.22 38.30
CA ASN A 514 1.19 -18.56 38.25
C ASN A 514 1.64 -18.10 39.64
N SER A 515 2.69 -18.75 40.16
CA SER A 515 3.33 -18.42 41.43
C SER A 515 3.88 -16.98 41.40
N GLU A 516 3.93 -16.32 42.56
CA GLU A 516 4.52 -14.98 42.75
C GLU A 516 5.98 -14.86 42.24
N GLU A 517 6.62 -15.98 41.88
CA GLU A 517 7.97 -16.07 41.35
C GLU A 517 8.10 -15.73 39.85
N THR A 518 7.06 -15.93 39.03
CA THR A 518 7.08 -15.62 37.59
C THR A 518 6.95 -14.11 37.30
N ILE A 519 6.62 -13.31 38.33
CA ILE A 519 6.39 -11.86 38.27
C ILE A 519 7.72 -11.08 38.42
N ARG A 520 8.89 -11.72 38.29
CA ARG A 520 10.22 -11.07 38.43
C ARG A 520 10.83 -10.57 37.12
N GLU A 521 10.36 -11.00 35.95
CA GLU A 521 10.86 -10.47 34.68
C GLU A 521 10.19 -9.13 34.33
N LYS A 522 10.97 -8.16 33.83
CA LYS A 522 10.50 -6.84 33.36
C LYS A 522 9.76 -6.97 32.01
N VAL A 523 8.65 -7.70 31.99
CA VAL A 523 7.86 -8.00 30.79
C VAL A 523 6.55 -7.20 30.77
N PRO A 524 6.10 -6.73 29.59
CA PRO A 524 4.83 -6.03 29.47
C PRO A 524 3.64 -6.98 29.71
N TYR A 525 2.49 -6.41 30.09
CA TYR A 525 1.24 -7.15 30.19
C TYR A 525 0.04 -6.29 29.88
N VAL A 526 -1.06 -6.95 29.52
CA VAL A 526 -2.32 -6.31 29.16
C VAL A 526 -3.40 -6.72 30.16
N GLU A 527 -4.15 -5.73 30.63
CA GLU A 527 -5.26 -5.89 31.57
C GLU A 527 -6.56 -5.62 30.81
N CYS A 528 -7.49 -6.57 30.82
CA CYS A 528 -8.79 -6.47 30.16
C CYS A 528 -9.88 -5.96 31.12
N ASP A 529 -11.01 -5.47 30.59
CA ASP A 529 -12.11 -4.95 31.43
C ASP A 529 -12.74 -6.02 32.33
N ASP A 530 -12.73 -7.29 31.90
CA ASP A 530 -13.21 -8.42 32.71
C ASP A 530 -12.23 -8.87 33.79
N GLY A 531 -11.09 -8.19 33.93
CA GLY A 531 -10.07 -8.47 34.93
C GLY A 531 -9.02 -9.50 34.50
N GLU A 532 -9.11 -10.10 33.30
CA GLU A 532 -8.05 -10.98 32.80
C GLU A 532 -6.75 -10.19 32.59
N ILE A 533 -5.64 -10.77 33.04
CA ILE A 533 -4.29 -10.26 32.83
C ILE A 533 -3.54 -11.21 31.90
N ILE A 534 -3.05 -10.68 30.79
CA ILE A 534 -2.31 -11.43 29.77
C ILE A 534 -0.86 -10.94 29.76
N LEU A 535 0.06 -11.79 30.22
CA LEU A 535 1.49 -11.51 30.17
C LEU A 535 2.00 -11.70 28.73
N CYS A 536 2.94 -10.87 28.29
CA CYS A 536 3.49 -10.96 26.94
C CYS A 536 4.91 -10.39 26.86
N ARG A 537 5.56 -10.53 25.70
CA ARG A 537 6.87 -9.89 25.45
C ARG A 537 6.75 -8.60 24.66
N HIS A 538 5.69 -8.48 23.85
CA HIS A 538 5.44 -7.35 22.98
C HIS A 538 3.93 -7.06 22.95
N VAL A 539 3.57 -5.79 22.94
CA VAL A 539 2.21 -5.32 22.68
C VAL A 539 2.22 -4.54 21.37
N LEU A 540 1.42 -4.96 20.40
CA LEU A 540 1.15 -4.21 19.18
C LEU A 540 -0.21 -3.53 19.29
N LEU A 541 -0.21 -2.21 19.45
CA LEU A 541 -1.41 -1.42 19.62
C LEU A 541 -1.94 -0.92 18.27
N THR A 542 -3.20 -1.21 17.97
CA THR A 542 -3.85 -0.81 16.69
C THR A 542 -5.19 -0.08 16.87
N VAL A 543 -5.42 0.47 18.06
CA VAL A 543 -6.63 1.25 18.39
C VAL A 543 -6.75 2.50 17.51
N SER A 544 -7.97 3.01 17.33
CA SER A 544 -8.17 4.26 16.58
C SER A 544 -7.49 5.44 17.27
N ALA A 545 -7.12 6.48 16.50
CA ALA A 545 -6.56 7.69 17.09
C ALA A 545 -7.59 8.39 17.99
N GLY A 546 -8.89 8.36 17.67
CA GLY A 546 -9.96 8.86 18.55
C GLY A 546 -9.98 8.18 19.93
N TYR A 547 -9.93 6.83 19.94
CA TYR A 547 -9.84 6.06 21.18
C TYR A 547 -8.58 6.37 21.96
N LEU A 548 -7.43 6.38 21.27
CA LEU A 548 -6.16 6.70 21.88
C LEU A 548 -6.13 8.11 22.49
N LYS A 549 -6.68 9.12 21.80
CA LYS A 549 -6.77 10.50 22.31
C LYS A 549 -7.63 10.59 23.56
N ARG A 550 -8.76 9.89 23.59
CA ARG A 550 -9.66 9.89 24.75
C ARG A 550 -9.07 9.16 25.95
N HIS A 551 -8.29 8.10 25.70
CA HIS A 551 -7.81 7.17 26.73
C HIS A 551 -6.29 7.20 26.97
N VAL A 552 -5.57 8.23 26.51
CA VAL A 552 -4.10 8.25 26.55
C VAL A 552 -3.53 8.21 27.98
N ASP A 553 -4.26 8.77 28.95
CA ASP A 553 -3.81 8.88 30.34
C ASP A 553 -4.13 7.64 31.18
N ASP A 554 -5.13 6.85 30.79
CA ASP A 554 -5.63 5.66 31.50
C ASP A 554 -5.25 4.33 30.84
N LEU A 555 -5.05 4.30 29.51
CA LEU A 555 -4.69 3.11 28.74
C LEU A 555 -3.25 2.64 28.99
N PHE A 556 -2.32 3.50 29.41
CA PHE A 556 -0.92 3.13 29.60
C PHE A 556 -0.46 3.27 31.05
N HIS A 557 0.33 2.30 31.50
CA HIS A 557 1.05 2.39 32.76
C HIS A 557 2.51 1.93 32.61
N PRO A 558 3.49 2.81 32.89
CA PRO A 558 3.35 4.24 33.18
C PRO A 558 2.78 5.01 31.99
N CYS A 559 2.40 6.28 32.19
CA CYS A 559 1.89 7.13 31.11
C CYS A 559 2.91 7.24 29.97
N LEU A 560 2.43 7.44 28.74
CA LEU A 560 3.31 7.63 27.59
C LEU A 560 4.26 8.83 27.79
N PRO A 561 5.48 8.78 27.21
CA PRO A 561 6.41 9.91 27.23
C PRO A 561 5.76 11.21 26.74
N GLN A 562 6.14 12.35 27.35
CA GLN A 562 5.55 13.65 27.04
C GLN A 562 5.61 14.01 25.55
N LYS A 563 6.73 13.69 24.87
CA LYS A 563 6.87 13.93 23.44
C LYS A 563 5.82 13.17 22.62
N LYS A 564 5.54 11.90 22.95
CA LYS A 564 4.54 11.06 22.28
C LYS A 564 3.12 11.58 22.51
N ARG A 565 2.83 12.06 23.74
CA ARG A 565 1.54 12.72 24.05
C ARG A 565 1.38 14.04 23.33
N GLN A 566 2.44 14.82 23.19
CA GLN A 566 2.41 16.07 22.41
C GLN A 566 2.21 15.81 20.92
N ALA A 567 2.87 14.79 20.38
CA ALA A 567 2.68 14.37 18.99
C ALA A 567 1.23 13.95 18.70
N LEU A 568 0.60 13.21 19.61
CA LEU A 568 -0.81 12.81 19.50
C LEU A 568 -1.78 14.02 19.40
N LYS A 569 -1.42 15.20 19.93
CA LYS A 569 -2.26 16.41 19.79
C LYS A 569 -2.32 16.92 18.36
N GLY A 570 -1.25 16.73 17.57
CA GLY A 570 -1.19 17.14 16.16
C GLY A 570 -1.96 16.21 15.22
N ILE A 571 -2.45 15.07 15.72
CA ILE A 571 -3.30 14.14 14.96
C ILE A 571 -4.75 14.51 15.21
N GLY A 572 -5.44 15.01 14.19
CA GLY A 572 -6.87 15.24 14.27
C GLY A 572 -7.68 13.97 14.06
N PHE A 573 -8.92 13.99 14.52
CA PHE A 573 -9.84 12.85 14.40
C PHE A 573 -11.27 13.37 14.46
N GLY A 574 -11.86 13.60 13.28
CA GLY A 574 -13.25 14.03 13.15
C GLY A 574 -14.20 12.87 12.86
N THR A 575 -15.44 13.24 12.58
CA THR A 575 -16.55 12.31 12.35
C THR A 575 -17.14 12.53 10.97
N ILE A 576 -17.23 11.44 10.20
CA ILE A 576 -18.02 11.33 8.99
C ILE A 576 -18.91 10.09 9.06
N ASN A 577 -20.12 10.20 8.54
CA ASN A 577 -21.06 9.10 8.45
C ASN A 577 -21.70 9.05 7.08
N LYS A 578 -22.38 7.94 6.82
CA LYS A 578 -23.20 7.73 5.63
C LYS A 578 -24.64 7.50 6.03
N ILE A 579 -25.54 7.99 5.19
CA ILE A 579 -26.97 7.77 5.29
C ILE A 579 -27.43 7.17 3.97
N TYR A 580 -27.86 5.92 4.00
CA TYR A 580 -28.44 5.23 2.87
C TYR A 580 -29.97 5.34 2.93
N LEU A 581 -30.57 5.88 1.87
CA LEU A 581 -32.01 5.91 1.65
C LEU A 581 -32.37 4.85 0.61
N ILE A 582 -33.15 3.85 1.00
CA ILE A 582 -33.51 2.71 0.14
C ILE A 582 -34.96 2.85 -0.28
N PHE A 583 -35.22 3.04 -1.58
CA PHE A 583 -36.56 3.25 -2.13
C PHE A 583 -37.13 1.97 -2.75
N ALA A 584 -38.46 1.85 -2.74
CA ALA A 584 -39.13 0.73 -3.40
C ALA A 584 -38.86 0.71 -4.91
N GLN A 585 -38.78 1.88 -5.54
CA GLN A 585 -38.36 2.10 -6.92
C GLN A 585 -37.56 3.41 -6.99
N PRO A 586 -36.51 3.50 -7.82
CA PRO A 586 -35.78 4.75 -8.00
C PRO A 586 -36.68 5.82 -8.62
N PHE A 587 -36.63 7.04 -8.10
CA PHE A 587 -37.27 8.21 -8.71
C PHE A 587 -36.34 8.94 -9.71
N TRP A 588 -35.10 8.47 -9.81
CA TRP A 588 -34.04 8.94 -10.70
C TRP A 588 -33.78 7.95 -11.84
N GLY A 589 -33.17 8.42 -12.92
CA GLY A 589 -32.84 7.62 -14.10
C GLY A 589 -31.37 7.17 -14.15
N PRO A 590 -31.00 6.29 -15.10
CA PRO A 590 -29.62 5.78 -15.24
C PRO A 590 -28.57 6.84 -15.59
N ALA A 591 -28.99 8.02 -16.08
CA ALA A 591 -28.12 9.15 -16.41
C ALA A 591 -27.96 10.13 -15.25
N ASP A 592 -28.69 9.95 -14.16
CA ASP A 592 -28.57 10.77 -12.96
C ASP A 592 -27.43 10.24 -12.11
N GLU A 593 -26.28 10.92 -12.12
CA GLU A 593 -25.07 10.53 -11.39
C GLU A 593 -25.07 10.97 -9.92
N GLY A 594 -26.06 11.76 -9.50
CA GLY A 594 -26.16 12.31 -8.14
C GLY A 594 -26.93 13.63 -8.08
N PHE A 595 -27.25 14.06 -6.86
CA PHE A 595 -27.95 15.30 -6.54
C PHE A 595 -27.19 16.06 -5.46
N GLN A 596 -26.46 17.10 -5.86
CA GLN A 596 -25.61 17.91 -5.00
C GLN A 596 -26.36 19.13 -4.47
N LEU A 597 -26.25 19.42 -3.17
CA LEU A 597 -27.06 20.42 -2.48
C LEU A 597 -26.35 21.78 -2.39
N ILE A 598 -26.82 22.79 -3.12
CA ILE A 598 -26.33 24.18 -3.09
C ILE A 598 -27.27 25.08 -2.28
N TRP A 599 -26.81 25.57 -1.13
CA TRP A 599 -27.62 26.45 -0.28
C TRP A 599 -27.44 27.91 -0.67
N LEU A 600 -28.52 28.59 -1.06
CA LEU A 600 -28.50 30.03 -1.33
C LEU A 600 -29.04 30.87 -0.16
N GLU A 601 -29.88 30.27 0.68
CA GLU A 601 -30.51 30.93 1.82
C GLU A 601 -30.41 30.11 3.11
N ASP A 602 -30.37 30.80 4.25
CA ASP A 602 -30.42 30.19 5.58
C ASP A 602 -31.85 29.97 6.09
N LYS A 603 -32.70 29.35 5.25
CA LYS A 603 -34.11 29.06 5.58
C LYS A 603 -34.37 27.58 5.87
N LEU A 604 -33.54 26.97 6.71
CA LEU A 604 -33.83 25.65 7.29
C LEU A 604 -34.67 25.79 8.56
N ASP A 605 -35.51 24.79 8.82
CA ASP A 605 -36.07 24.61 10.16
C ASP A 605 -34.89 24.43 11.15
N PRO A 606 -34.84 25.17 12.27
CA PRO A 606 -33.74 25.06 13.24
C PRO A 606 -33.45 23.63 13.70
N LYS A 607 -34.45 22.73 13.70
CA LYS A 607 -34.25 21.30 14.05
C LYS A 607 -33.49 20.50 12.99
N ASP A 608 -33.49 20.97 11.75
CA ASP A 608 -32.92 20.30 10.57
C ASP A 608 -31.56 20.93 10.18
N TRP A 609 -30.94 21.74 11.06
CA TRP A 609 -29.66 22.42 10.81
C TRP A 609 -28.55 21.46 10.34
N TRP A 610 -28.55 20.23 10.84
CA TRP A 610 -27.56 19.19 10.53
C TRP A 610 -27.59 18.74 9.05
N LEU A 611 -28.68 18.99 8.31
CA LEU A 611 -28.72 18.76 6.86
C LEU A 611 -27.68 19.61 6.12
N ARG A 612 -27.21 20.71 6.71
CA ARG A 612 -26.07 21.48 6.20
C ARG A 612 -24.81 20.63 6.08
N GLY A 613 -24.62 19.63 6.92
CA GLY A 613 -23.45 18.75 6.86
C GLY A 613 -23.45 17.78 5.67
N ILE A 614 -24.55 17.67 4.91
CA ILE A 614 -24.68 16.79 3.75
C ILE A 614 -24.26 17.52 2.47
N SER A 615 -23.32 16.97 1.71
CA SER A 615 -22.91 17.51 0.40
C SER A 615 -23.93 17.19 -0.70
N GLY A 616 -24.45 15.96 -0.73
CA GLY A 616 -25.33 15.47 -1.79
C GLY A 616 -25.91 14.10 -1.50
N PHE A 617 -26.70 13.60 -2.45
CA PHE A 617 -27.24 12.24 -2.49
C PHE A 617 -26.85 11.57 -3.80
N ASP A 618 -26.14 10.46 -3.72
CA ASP A 618 -25.57 9.78 -4.89
C ASP A 618 -26.08 8.35 -5.03
N PRO A 619 -26.31 7.84 -6.25
CA PRO A 619 -26.68 6.44 -6.47
C PRO A 619 -25.62 5.47 -5.94
N VAL A 620 -26.07 4.42 -5.25
CA VAL A 620 -25.17 3.41 -4.67
C VAL A 620 -24.75 2.38 -5.72
N TYR A 621 -23.44 2.16 -5.84
CA TYR A 621 -22.90 1.11 -6.70
C TYR A 621 -23.51 -0.26 -6.37
N GLY A 622 -23.98 -0.96 -7.41
CA GLY A 622 -24.59 -2.29 -7.27
C GLY A 622 -25.99 -2.30 -6.65
N ASN A 623 -26.54 -1.15 -6.26
CA ASN A 623 -27.90 -1.03 -5.71
C ASN A 623 -28.69 0.10 -6.39
N PRO A 624 -29.50 -0.21 -7.42
CA PRO A 624 -30.25 0.78 -8.19
C PRO A 624 -31.36 1.48 -7.39
N ASN A 625 -31.67 0.97 -6.21
CA ASN A 625 -32.76 1.45 -5.36
C ASN A 625 -32.28 2.33 -4.20
N ALA A 626 -30.97 2.53 -4.05
CA ALA A 626 -30.41 3.27 -2.92
C ALA A 626 -29.68 4.54 -3.34
N LEU A 627 -29.88 5.60 -2.56
CA LEU A 627 -29.02 6.78 -2.53
C LEU A 627 -28.17 6.76 -1.26
N VAL A 628 -26.94 7.26 -1.33
CA VAL A 628 -26.07 7.53 -0.19
C VAL A 628 -25.88 9.03 -0.04
N ALA A 629 -25.99 9.53 1.19
CA ALA A 629 -25.54 10.85 1.58
C ALA A 629 -24.36 10.74 2.53
N TRP A 630 -23.29 11.46 2.22
CA TRP A 630 -22.17 11.66 3.13
C TRP A 630 -22.44 12.87 4.02
N ILE A 631 -22.10 12.73 5.30
CA ILE A 631 -22.28 13.80 6.29
C ILE A 631 -21.05 13.91 7.20
N GLY A 632 -20.49 15.12 7.31
CA GLY A 632 -19.28 15.40 8.07
C GLY A 632 -19.47 16.32 9.27
N GLY A 633 -18.45 16.36 10.14
CA GLY A 633 -18.36 17.29 11.27
C GLY A 633 -19.42 17.09 12.35
N THR A 634 -19.73 18.16 13.08
CA THR A 634 -20.69 18.13 14.21
C THR A 634 -22.11 17.78 13.78
N ALA A 635 -22.47 18.08 12.54
CA ALA A 635 -23.75 17.67 11.95
C ALA A 635 -23.89 16.14 11.91
N SER A 636 -22.79 15.43 11.62
CA SER A 636 -22.73 13.98 11.61
C SER A 636 -23.00 13.38 12.99
N GLU A 637 -22.39 13.98 14.03
CA GLU A 637 -22.57 13.54 15.42
C GLU A 637 -23.99 13.79 15.92
N TYR A 638 -24.56 14.95 15.60
CA TYR A 638 -25.95 15.22 15.93
C TYR A 638 -26.89 14.24 15.23
N MET A 639 -26.63 13.95 13.95
CA MET A 639 -27.41 12.97 13.19
C MET A 639 -27.42 11.61 13.88
N GLU A 640 -26.30 11.13 14.43
CA GLU A 640 -26.24 9.86 15.18
C GLU A 640 -27.24 9.79 16.36
N THR A 641 -27.60 10.93 16.96
CA THR A 641 -28.55 10.99 18.09
C THR A 641 -30.03 10.89 17.70
N LEU A 642 -30.33 11.11 16.41
CA LEU A 642 -31.71 11.11 15.91
C LEU A 642 -32.21 9.68 15.71
N SER A 643 -33.54 9.51 15.56
CA SER A 643 -34.12 8.24 15.13
C SER A 643 -34.08 8.10 13.61
N ASP A 644 -34.09 6.87 13.09
CA ASP A 644 -34.07 6.62 11.64
C ASP A 644 -35.23 7.29 10.91
N ARG A 645 -36.41 7.38 11.55
CA ARG A 645 -37.56 8.09 11.00
C ARG A 645 -37.31 9.58 10.85
N LEU A 646 -36.73 10.23 11.86
CA LEU A 646 -36.43 11.67 11.79
C LEU A 646 -35.39 11.97 10.72
N VAL A 647 -34.37 11.12 10.59
CA VAL A 647 -33.36 11.22 9.54
C VAL A 647 -33.99 11.03 8.17
N SER A 648 -34.79 9.98 7.98
CA SER A 648 -35.55 9.71 6.75
C SER A 648 -36.38 10.92 6.33
N ASP A 649 -37.27 11.38 7.22
CA ASP A 649 -38.21 12.45 6.93
C ASP A 649 -37.45 13.75 6.57
N ALA A 650 -36.34 14.05 7.25
CA ALA A 650 -35.52 15.24 6.97
C ALA A 650 -34.80 15.15 5.63
N CYS A 651 -34.19 14.02 5.29
CA CYS A 651 -33.51 13.84 4.01
C CYS A 651 -34.51 13.89 2.84
N VAL A 652 -35.71 13.30 2.98
CA VAL A 652 -36.75 13.38 1.95
C VAL A 652 -37.27 14.81 1.80
N ARG A 653 -37.44 15.56 2.90
CA ARG A 653 -37.76 17.00 2.83
C ARG A 653 -36.71 17.78 2.05
N ALA A 654 -35.43 17.52 2.30
CA ALA A 654 -34.35 18.12 1.54
C ALA A 654 -34.46 17.78 0.04
N LEU A 655 -34.58 16.50 -0.32
CA LEU A 655 -34.71 16.09 -1.71
C LEU A 655 -35.92 16.73 -2.41
N ARG A 656 -37.09 16.80 -1.75
CA ARG A 656 -38.29 17.48 -2.29
C ARG A 656 -38.03 18.97 -2.57
N MET A 657 -37.36 19.65 -1.66
CA MET A 657 -37.02 21.07 -1.77
C MET A 657 -36.01 21.34 -2.90
N PHE A 658 -34.92 20.58 -2.94
CA PHE A 658 -33.84 20.78 -3.91
C PHE A 658 -34.18 20.33 -5.33
N LEU A 659 -35.04 19.32 -5.47
CA LEU A 659 -35.43 18.79 -6.78
C LEU A 659 -36.75 19.36 -7.29
N SER A 660 -37.51 20.11 -6.46
CA SER A 660 -38.86 20.59 -6.78
C SER A 660 -39.76 19.47 -7.34
N ARG A 661 -39.66 18.29 -6.74
CA ARG A 661 -40.36 17.07 -7.17
C ARG A 661 -41.01 16.40 -5.97
N ASP A 662 -42.09 15.68 -6.24
CA ASP A 662 -42.64 14.76 -5.26
C ASP A 662 -41.74 13.51 -5.17
N ILE A 663 -41.09 13.35 -4.03
CA ILE A 663 -40.17 12.25 -3.74
C ILE A 663 -40.90 11.26 -2.84
N PRO A 664 -40.95 9.96 -3.20
CA PRO A 664 -41.58 8.95 -2.35
C PRO A 664 -40.83 8.79 -1.02
N GLU A 665 -41.48 8.25 0.00
CA GLU A 665 -40.79 7.87 1.23
C GLU A 665 -39.92 6.62 0.98
N PRO A 666 -38.70 6.54 1.57
CA PRO A 666 -37.87 5.36 1.45
C PRO A 666 -38.48 4.18 2.24
N LYS A 667 -38.26 2.97 1.74
CA LYS A 667 -38.60 1.70 2.40
C LYS A 667 -37.77 1.51 3.68
N ALA A 668 -36.51 1.95 3.66
CA ALA A 668 -35.59 1.81 4.78
C ALA A 668 -34.52 2.91 4.76
N VAL A 669 -33.99 3.18 5.94
CA VAL A 669 -32.78 3.99 6.14
C VAL A 669 -31.74 3.13 6.84
N VAL A 670 -30.50 3.16 6.35
CA VAL A 670 -29.35 2.52 6.99
C VAL A 670 -28.26 3.57 7.14
N ARG A 671 -27.62 3.67 8.31
CA ARG A 671 -26.61 4.72 8.57
C ARG A 671 -25.53 4.26 9.52
N SER A 672 -24.38 4.91 9.45
CA SER A 672 -23.24 4.63 10.33
C SER A 672 -23.26 5.48 11.61
N PHE A 673 -22.58 5.00 12.65
CA PHE A 673 -22.50 5.62 13.97
C PHE A 673 -21.05 5.59 14.50
N TRP A 674 -20.13 6.23 13.78
CA TRP A 674 -18.70 6.12 14.07
C TRP A 674 -18.26 6.88 15.32
N ASN A 675 -18.88 8.02 15.65
CA ASN A 675 -18.54 8.79 16.85
C ASN A 675 -19.06 8.14 18.13
N SER A 676 -20.30 7.62 18.08
CA SER A 676 -20.93 6.95 19.22
C SER A 676 -20.35 5.56 19.51
N ASN A 677 -19.59 4.97 18.58
CA ASN A 677 -18.91 3.69 18.83
C ASN A 677 -17.81 3.88 19.88
N PRO A 678 -17.93 3.27 21.09
CA PRO A 678 -17.05 3.53 22.22
C PRO A 678 -15.59 3.11 21.99
N TYR A 679 -15.33 2.25 21.01
CA TYR A 679 -14.00 1.73 20.70
C TYR A 679 -13.36 2.38 19.46
N VAL A 680 -14.09 3.27 18.78
CA VAL A 680 -13.61 3.97 17.57
C VAL A 680 -13.59 5.48 17.76
N LEU A 681 -14.69 6.08 18.25
CA LEU A 681 -14.79 7.50 18.62
C LEU A 681 -14.47 8.49 17.49
N GLY A 682 -15.03 8.24 16.31
CA GLY A 682 -14.87 9.07 15.11
C GLY A 682 -14.54 8.22 13.89
N SER A 683 -14.11 8.85 12.81
CA SER A 683 -13.92 8.17 11.53
C SER A 683 -12.45 7.90 11.24
N TYR A 684 -11.66 8.90 10.84
CA TYR A 684 -10.24 8.69 10.56
C TYR A 684 -9.38 9.93 10.81
N SER A 685 -8.07 9.70 10.84
CA SER A 685 -7.12 10.75 11.21
C SER A 685 -6.90 11.78 10.12
N ASN A 686 -6.59 13.00 10.55
CA ASN A 686 -6.05 14.07 9.72
C ASN A 686 -4.93 14.79 10.50
N ARG A 687 -4.43 15.92 9.99
CA ARG A 687 -3.33 16.67 10.59
C ARG A 687 -3.80 18.05 11.04
N GLN A 688 -3.76 18.29 12.35
CA GLN A 688 -4.38 19.44 13.01
C GLN A 688 -3.38 20.40 13.67
N LEU A 689 -3.77 21.68 13.73
CA LEU A 689 -3.06 22.70 14.49
C LEU A 689 -3.19 22.53 16.02
N PRO A 690 -2.17 22.88 16.82
CA PRO A 690 -0.84 23.33 16.41
C PRO A 690 -0.01 22.14 15.91
N TYR A 691 0.28 22.14 14.61
CA TYR A 691 1.20 21.21 13.98
C TYR A 691 2.50 21.96 13.74
N GLU A 692 3.44 21.85 14.68
CA GLU A 692 4.82 22.23 14.38
C GLU A 692 5.36 21.18 13.42
N ALA A 693 5.51 21.57 12.15
CA ALA A 693 6.07 20.76 11.08
C ALA A 693 7.58 20.53 11.28
N SER A 694 8.01 20.08 12.47
CA SER A 694 9.26 19.37 12.57
C SER A 694 8.96 17.91 12.24
N GLU A 695 9.56 17.38 11.18
CA GLU A 695 9.44 15.97 10.75
C GLU A 695 9.58 14.98 11.91
N THR A 696 10.33 15.37 12.95
CA THR A 696 10.56 14.64 14.20
C THR A 696 9.30 14.37 15.04
N LEU A 697 8.21 15.14 14.94
CA LEU A 697 7.07 15.00 15.87
C LEU A 697 6.16 13.80 15.53
N LEU A 698 5.84 13.57 14.25
CA LEU A 698 5.04 12.40 13.83
C LEU A 698 5.81 11.08 13.98
N GLU A 699 7.10 11.07 13.64
CA GLU A 699 7.97 9.90 13.85
C GLU A 699 7.95 9.47 15.31
N THR A 700 8.04 10.45 16.22
CA THR A 700 7.91 10.21 17.67
C THR A 700 6.57 9.55 18.06
N PHE A 701 5.48 9.79 17.32
CA PHE A 701 4.17 9.21 17.65
C PHE A 701 4.11 7.71 17.37
N TYR A 702 4.67 7.23 16.27
CA TYR A 702 4.58 5.80 15.90
C TYR A 702 5.85 5.00 16.22
N GLU A 703 6.90 5.64 16.73
CA GLU A 703 8.05 4.96 17.32
C GLU A 703 7.63 4.00 18.45
N PRO A 704 8.24 2.80 18.50
CA PRO A 704 7.98 1.85 19.56
C PRO A 704 8.51 2.37 20.91
N LEU A 705 7.84 2.00 21.99
CA LEU A 705 8.42 2.10 23.33
C LEU A 705 9.42 0.96 23.50
N VAL A 706 10.66 1.28 23.82
CA VAL A 706 11.75 0.31 23.93
C VAL A 706 12.30 0.23 25.36
N LEU A 707 12.81 -0.95 25.73
CA LEU A 707 13.64 -1.11 26.92
C LEU A 707 15.11 -1.05 26.51
N ASP A 708 15.85 -0.08 27.04
CA ASP A 708 17.31 -0.02 26.91
C ASP A 708 17.94 -1.08 27.83
N ARG A 709 18.36 -2.21 27.24
CA ARG A 709 19.18 -3.20 27.94
C ARG A 709 20.65 -2.84 27.72
N ALA A 710 21.46 -3.04 28.76
CA ALA A 710 22.91 -2.81 28.80
C ALA A 710 23.76 -3.51 27.69
N ALA A 711 23.13 -4.17 26.71
CA ALA A 711 23.73 -4.87 25.59
C ALA A 711 23.16 -4.38 24.24
N LYS A 712 23.40 -3.11 23.86
CA LYS A 712 23.32 -2.52 22.49
C LYS A 712 22.08 -2.82 21.60
N VAL A 713 21.03 -3.47 22.09
CA VAL A 713 19.84 -3.85 21.32
C VAL A 713 18.61 -3.27 22.01
N GLU A 714 17.88 -2.42 21.29
CA GLU A 714 16.63 -1.83 21.76
C GLU A 714 15.52 -2.88 21.71
N TRP A 715 14.97 -3.25 22.87
CA TRP A 715 13.91 -4.26 22.95
C TRP A 715 12.53 -3.59 22.78
N PRO A 716 11.76 -3.84 21.71
CA PRO A 716 10.46 -3.20 21.52
C PRO A 716 9.43 -3.77 22.50
N LEU A 717 8.86 -2.94 23.36
CA LEU A 717 7.85 -3.33 24.35
C LEU A 717 6.43 -3.06 23.83
N VAL A 718 6.21 -1.85 23.31
CA VAL A 718 4.92 -1.42 22.75
C VAL A 718 5.15 -0.85 21.37
N LEU A 719 4.51 -1.43 20.37
CA LEU A 719 4.56 -1.00 18.98
C LEU A 719 3.22 -0.36 18.60
N PHE A 720 3.24 0.55 17.63
CA PHE A 720 2.06 1.31 17.21
C PHE A 720 1.84 1.11 15.71
N ALA A 721 0.69 0.55 15.35
CA ALA A 721 0.23 0.46 13.97
C ALA A 721 -1.22 0.99 13.87
N GLY A 722 -1.71 1.16 12.64
CA GLY A 722 -2.99 1.81 12.38
C GLY A 722 -2.83 2.94 11.38
N GLU A 723 -3.93 3.36 10.74
CA GLU A 723 -3.91 4.40 9.70
C GLU A 723 -3.21 5.69 10.16
N ALA A 724 -3.40 6.11 11.40
CA ALA A 724 -2.79 7.34 11.93
C ALA A 724 -1.26 7.24 12.12
N THR A 725 -0.68 6.05 12.01
CA THR A 725 0.76 5.79 12.16
C THR A 725 1.49 5.69 10.83
N ASP A 726 0.77 5.83 9.71
CA ASP A 726 1.34 5.85 8.39
C ASP A 726 1.58 7.30 7.96
N LYS A 727 2.81 7.63 7.55
CA LYS A 727 3.18 9.02 7.22
C LYS A 727 2.53 9.47 5.93
N ASP A 728 2.59 8.63 4.90
CA ASP A 728 2.23 8.98 3.52
C ASP A 728 0.75 8.66 3.23
N PHE A 729 0.19 7.64 3.89
CA PHE A 729 -1.15 7.11 3.60
C PHE A 729 -2.07 7.08 4.84
N TYR A 730 -1.92 8.05 5.75
CA TYR A 730 -2.86 8.19 6.87
C TYR A 730 -4.31 8.32 6.39
N SER A 731 -5.30 8.08 7.24
CA SER A 731 -6.74 8.03 6.92
C SER A 731 -7.22 6.82 6.12
N THR A 732 -6.33 6.00 5.56
CA THR A 732 -6.71 4.96 4.59
C THR A 732 -6.55 3.53 5.12
N VAL A 733 -7.24 2.58 4.46
CA VAL A 733 -7.05 1.14 4.75
C VAL A 733 -5.67 0.65 4.31
N HIS A 734 -5.14 1.11 3.17
CA HIS A 734 -3.83 0.67 2.71
C HIS A 734 -2.71 1.19 3.62
N GLY A 735 -2.82 2.40 4.19
CA GLY A 735 -1.93 2.88 5.26
C GLY A 735 -2.06 2.06 6.54
N ALA A 736 -3.28 1.65 6.93
CA ALA A 736 -3.46 0.72 8.03
C ALA A 736 -2.77 -0.64 7.78
N MET A 737 -2.92 -1.22 6.59
CA MET A 737 -2.25 -2.47 6.23
C MET A 737 -0.73 -2.32 6.21
N ARG A 738 -0.22 -1.24 5.61
CA ARG A 738 1.22 -0.94 5.51
C ARG A 738 1.85 -0.78 6.90
N SER A 739 1.21 -0.05 7.81
CA SER A 739 1.68 0.07 9.19
C SER A 739 1.63 -1.25 9.97
N GLY A 740 0.61 -2.10 9.73
CA GLY A 740 0.57 -3.45 10.29
C GLY A 740 1.74 -4.33 9.84
N PHE A 741 2.04 -4.34 8.54
CA PHE A 741 3.18 -5.07 7.98
C PHE A 741 4.51 -4.52 8.49
N ARG A 742 4.64 -3.19 8.59
CA ARG A 742 5.83 -2.50 9.13
C ARG A 742 6.17 -3.00 10.54
N GLU A 743 5.20 -3.05 11.45
CA GLU A 743 5.45 -3.49 12.82
C GLU A 743 5.64 -5.00 12.94
N ALA A 744 4.98 -5.80 12.09
CA ALA A 744 5.27 -7.23 12.00
C ALA A 744 6.71 -7.49 11.54
N ASP A 745 7.18 -6.82 10.47
CA ASP A 745 8.56 -6.94 9.99
C ASP A 745 9.57 -6.45 11.04
N ARG A 746 9.25 -5.40 11.81
CA ARG A 746 10.07 -4.97 12.95
C ARG A 746 10.24 -6.08 13.98
N LEU A 747 9.15 -6.74 14.38
CA LEU A 747 9.19 -7.85 15.33
C LEU A 747 9.95 -9.06 14.77
N ILE A 748 9.71 -9.44 13.52
CA ILE A 748 10.40 -10.56 12.86
C ILE A 748 11.90 -10.31 12.81
N ASN A 749 12.32 -9.13 12.39
CA ASN A 749 13.74 -8.76 12.30
C ASN A 749 14.40 -8.73 13.69
N PHE A 750 13.69 -8.22 14.69
CA PHE A 750 14.15 -8.24 16.08
C PHE A 750 14.35 -9.66 16.62
N LEU A 751 13.39 -10.57 16.40
CA LEU A 751 13.48 -11.96 16.82
C LEU A 751 14.63 -12.70 16.14
N ARG A 752 14.89 -12.40 14.86
CA ARG A 752 16.06 -12.91 14.13
C ARG A 752 17.36 -12.44 14.77
N GLN A 753 17.50 -11.14 15.05
CA GLN A 753 18.72 -10.57 15.65
C GLN A 753 19.07 -11.21 17.00
N ILE A 754 18.07 -11.46 17.85
CA ILE A 754 18.29 -12.15 19.14
C ILE A 754 18.72 -13.59 18.94
N SER A 755 18.18 -14.28 17.93
CA SER A 755 18.51 -15.67 17.63
C SER A 755 19.95 -15.87 17.15
N PHE A 756 20.57 -14.85 16.56
CA PHE A 756 21.99 -14.86 16.14
C PHE A 756 22.96 -14.39 17.22
N SER A 757 22.47 -13.81 18.32
CA SER A 757 23.29 -13.23 19.39
C SER A 757 23.45 -14.14 20.61
N ASN A 758 22.70 -15.26 20.63
CA ASN A 758 22.83 -16.37 21.59
C ASN A 758 23.41 -17.58 20.85
#